data_AF-A0A858RF60-F1
#
_entry.id   AF-A0A858RF60-F1
#
_cell.length_a   1.000
_cell.length_b   1.000
_cell.length_c   1.000
_cell.angle_alpha   90.00
_cell.angle_beta   90.00
_cell.angle_gamma   90.00
#
_symmetry.space_group_name_H-M   'P 1'
#
loop_
_entity.id
_entity.type
_entity.pdbx_description
1 polymer ?
#
loop_
_entity_poly.entity_id
_entity_poly.type
_entity_poly.pdbx_seq_one_letter_code
_entity_poly.pdbx_strand_id
1 'polypeptide(L)'
;MTTRLQIVSAGAYCALLAGLTTTSLATVWDGTNSTAWNDDVNWVGDAGTGGSHAIIDTSTGNIATISENIIATPVDIIVGSASGTNGVLNHTAGAAQTGAGNWMYVGTNGGTGKYNLADTNTVVAGLTGFAQGTGSVNVAGRLYVGGFNAGGANGTMNVNTTGTVAVGSQLQVGAGGSTGVLNLQSGAITTAGGWVEFGNGANANGTLNMTGGSITKNGADNWIFASNSGTALGNHSGGIITVNNQLWVANNTGSNGTYNMSGTAETNVGNVFAIGRDGGNGIMSMTGGTINKTGSGNFVVAYKTTGTFTTTGQFTHSGGTVNSNNEFWVGQGAGSTGTYTLSGSAVLNVGSWVAIGREGGNGTVNISGGTFNKTGGGNFIVGDNSAGLMTQTGGAVSINGEFWVGQAAGAANAIYNLSAGSLSANNWIAVGRNGGTGTVNMTGGTITKTGNGAMTIGGGGKGIVNASAGLIDIQAGNIYVGEVGNLSSELNISGTAEVRVAKIMVGVVGTTTGTMNLDGGTLKVGEIGSGIFADGRANDPDASATTTANVHFNGTQIVATGTSTAFITKLDQANIKGGGLKVDSNGNTLATNQVFSGTGGLTKSGAGTLTLEASSTYTGKTTVAGGTLALSSTGGIGASSTIEVQGGAVLDVSGVNGWTLSAGQTLTGAGSITAGQAGITLAGQINPGSSPGTLTLNSSATLTGLLNAEVTGGATTADLVDVNGTLTLSGATLSLTNLGTFTLGDKFTLAAYDSLVGTFANFSADDTVYSMGGQFWRIDYNDTLPGLNGGGDLQTPGPGSGFITVTAVPEPAAMLLGSLGLLALLRRRKSS
;
A
#
# COMPACT_ATOMS: atom_id res chain seq x y z
N MET A 1 -27.75 14.49 54.48
CA MET A 1 -28.07 14.13 55.88
C MET A 1 -28.45 15.40 56.64
N THR A 2 -29.74 15.68 56.83
CA THR A 2 -30.33 16.15 58.11
C THR A 2 -31.85 16.29 57.96
N THR A 3 -32.55 15.49 58.78
CA THR A 3 -33.84 15.72 59.46
C THR A 3 -35.11 16.04 58.64
N ARG A 4 -35.94 14.99 58.53
CA ARG A 4 -37.41 15.07 58.54
C ARG A 4 -37.88 15.77 59.82
N LEU A 5 -38.83 16.71 59.70
CA LEU A 5 -39.58 17.25 60.82
C LEU A 5 -41.07 16.93 60.62
N GLN A 6 -41.62 16.17 61.57
CA GLN A 6 -43.03 15.85 61.70
C GLN A 6 -43.85 17.08 62.11
N ILE A 7 -45.02 17.20 61.50
CA ILE A 7 -46.08 18.13 61.88
C ILE A 7 -46.76 17.64 63.16
N VAL A 8 -46.95 18.52 64.15
CA VAL A 8 -47.97 18.39 65.19
C VAL A 8 -48.61 19.75 65.50
N SER A 9 -49.94 19.73 65.52
CA SER A 9 -50.92 20.62 66.16
C SER A 9 -51.39 21.90 65.46
N ALA A 10 -52.72 21.99 65.43
CA ALA A 10 -53.57 23.04 64.91
C ALA A 10 -53.71 24.23 65.88
N GLY A 11 -53.91 25.43 65.34
CA GLY A 11 -54.30 26.60 66.14
C GLY A 11 -54.11 27.93 65.43
N ALA A 12 -55.09 28.32 64.61
CA ALA A 12 -55.52 29.69 64.30
C ALA A 12 -54.47 30.79 64.05
N TYR A 13 -54.26 31.13 62.78
CA TYR A 13 -54.26 32.52 62.33
C TYR A 13 -55.05 32.62 61.02
N CYS A 14 -56.22 33.24 61.11
CA CYS A 14 -57.05 33.64 59.99
C CYS A 14 -56.80 35.12 59.76
N ALA A 15 -56.18 35.48 58.62
CA ALA A 15 -56.36 36.72 57.86
C ALA A 15 -55.13 36.99 56.98
N LEU A 16 -55.12 36.42 55.77
CA LEU A 16 -54.91 37.13 54.49
C LEU A 16 -54.90 36.08 53.36
N LEU A 17 -56.05 35.48 53.06
CA LEU A 17 -56.22 34.57 51.91
C LEU A 17 -57.27 35.16 50.97
N ALA A 18 -56.85 36.17 50.20
CA ALA A 18 -57.52 36.62 48.99
C ALA A 18 -56.41 36.88 47.97
N GLY A 19 -56.09 35.89 47.14
CA GLY A 19 -55.12 36.07 46.06
C GLY A 19 -54.29 34.87 45.61
N LEU A 20 -54.45 33.66 46.16
CA LEU A 20 -53.84 32.45 45.59
C LEU A 20 -54.90 31.38 45.34
N THR A 21 -55.42 31.36 44.11
CA THR A 21 -56.00 30.15 43.54
C THR A 21 -54.86 29.19 43.26
N THR A 22 -54.53 28.30 44.20
CA THR A 22 -53.81 27.07 43.85
C THR A 22 -54.83 26.18 43.14
N THR A 23 -54.91 26.28 41.82
CA THR A 23 -55.69 25.34 41.00
C THR A 23 -55.09 23.96 41.15
N SER A 24 -55.92 23.00 41.56
CA SER A 24 -55.58 21.58 41.66
C SER A 24 -55.59 20.98 40.26
N LEU A 25 -54.49 20.36 39.82
CA LEU A 25 -54.49 19.57 38.58
C LEU A 25 -55.16 18.22 38.82
N ALA A 26 -56.20 17.95 38.04
CA ALA A 26 -56.80 16.63 37.86
C ALA A 26 -55.87 15.70 37.06
N THR A 27 -56.08 14.37 37.14
CA THR A 27 -55.08 13.35 36.83
C THR A 27 -55.09 12.85 35.38
N VAL A 28 -56.24 12.91 34.69
CA VAL A 28 -56.43 12.33 33.35
C VAL A 28 -57.11 13.33 32.41
N TRP A 29 -56.55 13.53 31.21
CA TRP A 29 -57.15 14.35 30.16
C TRP A 29 -58.32 13.62 29.50
N ASP A 30 -59.50 14.20 29.54
CA ASP A 30 -60.69 13.70 28.84
C ASP A 30 -61.10 14.58 27.65
N GLY A 31 -60.57 15.81 27.56
CA GLY A 31 -60.81 16.74 26.46
C GLY A 31 -62.28 17.15 26.31
N THR A 32 -63.07 17.14 27.38
CA THR A 32 -64.53 17.36 27.28
C THR A 32 -64.94 18.75 26.80
N ASN A 33 -64.13 19.80 26.97
CA ASN A 33 -64.50 21.19 26.65
C ASN A 33 -63.70 21.79 25.47
N SER A 34 -62.37 21.75 25.54
CA SER A 34 -61.48 22.43 24.58
C SER A 34 -60.16 21.66 24.39
N THR A 35 -59.29 22.15 23.51
CA THR A 35 -57.92 21.61 23.34
C THR A 35 -56.92 22.22 24.34
N ALA A 36 -57.27 23.27 25.08
CA ALA A 36 -56.32 24.06 25.84
C ALA A 36 -55.88 23.33 27.13
N TRP A 37 -54.56 23.15 27.30
CA TRP A 37 -53.99 22.48 28.49
C TRP A 37 -54.42 23.11 29.82
N ASN A 38 -54.44 24.44 29.87
CA ASN A 38 -54.76 25.24 31.07
C ASN A 38 -56.27 25.35 31.37
N ASP A 39 -57.12 24.70 30.58
CA ASP A 39 -58.55 24.63 30.86
C ASP A 39 -58.83 23.43 31.78
N ASP A 40 -58.95 23.71 33.07
CA ASP A 40 -59.14 22.72 34.14
C ASP A 40 -60.35 21.79 33.91
N VAL A 41 -61.34 22.20 33.11
CA VAL A 41 -62.53 21.38 32.78
C VAL A 41 -62.16 20.16 31.94
N ASN A 42 -61.05 20.19 31.20
CA ASN A 42 -60.58 19.08 30.36
C ASN A 42 -59.89 17.95 31.16
N TRP A 43 -59.81 18.08 32.49
CA TRP A 43 -59.10 17.15 33.36
C TRP A 43 -60.04 16.49 34.38
N VAL A 44 -59.94 15.17 34.56
CA VAL A 44 -60.73 14.37 35.50
C VAL A 44 -59.87 13.84 36.66
N GLY A 45 -60.33 14.01 37.91
CA GLY A 45 -59.70 13.48 39.14
C GLY A 45 -59.56 14.52 40.27
N ASP A 46 -59.35 14.07 41.52
CA ASP A 46 -59.08 14.93 42.69
C ASP A 46 -57.84 14.40 43.44
N ALA A 47 -56.87 15.26 43.74
CA ALA A 47 -55.65 14.87 44.45
C ALA A 47 -55.44 15.74 45.69
N GLY A 48 -55.79 15.18 46.85
CA GLY A 48 -55.43 15.74 48.15
C GLY A 48 -53.93 16.03 48.24
N THR A 49 -53.62 17.29 48.55
CA THR A 49 -52.31 17.85 48.97
C THR A 49 -51.06 17.09 48.51
N GLY A 50 -50.66 17.25 47.24
CA GLY A 50 -49.31 16.89 46.79
C GLY A 50 -49.15 16.40 45.35
N GLY A 51 -49.66 17.14 44.34
CA GLY A 51 -49.31 17.00 42.92
C GLY A 51 -49.78 15.71 42.22
N SER A 52 -50.63 15.83 41.19
CA SER A 52 -51.05 14.72 40.32
C SER A 52 -50.10 14.49 39.14
N HIS A 53 -50.10 13.28 38.57
CA HIS A 53 -49.58 13.05 37.21
C HIS A 53 -50.55 13.66 36.18
N ALA A 54 -50.03 14.18 35.08
CA ALA A 54 -50.82 14.56 33.92
C ALA A 54 -50.83 13.41 32.91
N ILE A 55 -51.94 12.67 32.81
CA ILE A 55 -52.09 11.51 31.92
C ILE A 55 -52.91 11.88 30.69
N ILE A 56 -52.36 11.64 29.50
CA ILE A 56 -52.99 11.92 28.21
C ILE A 56 -53.09 10.61 27.41
N ASP A 57 -54.28 10.02 27.40
CA ASP A 57 -54.60 8.77 26.68
C ASP A 57 -55.64 8.98 25.56
N THR A 58 -55.78 10.23 25.11
CA THR A 58 -56.65 10.65 24.01
C THR A 58 -55.83 10.95 22.76
N SER A 59 -56.33 10.48 21.60
CA SER A 59 -55.67 10.67 20.29
C SER A 59 -56.59 11.20 19.21
N THR A 60 -57.88 11.37 19.52
CA THR A 60 -58.93 11.88 18.64
C THR A 60 -59.87 12.80 19.41
N GLY A 61 -60.54 13.74 18.73
CA GLY A 61 -61.37 14.75 19.39
C GLY A 61 -60.53 15.94 19.84
N ASN A 62 -60.81 16.46 21.04
CA ASN A 62 -60.05 17.57 21.61
C ASN A 62 -58.68 17.09 22.13
N ILE A 63 -57.67 17.16 21.27
CA ILE A 63 -56.28 16.80 21.60
C ILE A 63 -55.68 17.86 22.53
N ALA A 64 -55.06 17.40 23.63
CA ALA A 64 -54.36 18.27 24.57
C ALA A 64 -53.32 19.15 23.87
N THR A 65 -53.41 20.46 24.07
CA THR A 65 -52.59 21.47 23.39
C THR A 65 -52.05 22.50 24.37
N ILE A 66 -50.72 22.59 24.47
CA ILE A 66 -50.00 23.63 25.19
C ILE A 66 -49.66 24.74 24.19
N SER A 67 -50.26 25.92 24.36
CA SER A 67 -50.05 27.09 23.50
C SER A 67 -49.56 28.32 24.27
N GLU A 68 -49.39 28.19 25.58
CA GLU A 68 -48.89 29.19 26.52
C GLU A 68 -48.25 28.47 27.71
N ASN A 69 -47.65 29.20 28.65
CA ASN A 69 -47.03 28.58 29.82
C ASN A 69 -48.04 27.76 30.62
N ILE A 70 -47.68 26.54 31.04
CA ILE A 70 -48.55 25.77 31.92
C ILE A 70 -48.63 26.47 33.28
N ILE A 71 -49.84 26.64 33.80
CA ILE A 71 -50.06 27.37 35.07
C ILE A 71 -49.82 26.50 36.30
N ALA A 72 -49.86 25.18 36.15
CA ALA A 72 -49.63 24.23 37.21
C ALA A 72 -48.64 23.15 36.75
N THR A 73 -47.71 22.80 37.65
CA THR A 73 -46.65 21.83 37.39
C THR A 73 -47.11 20.42 37.79
N PRO A 74 -47.31 19.49 36.85
CA PRO A 74 -47.63 18.11 37.19
C PRO A 74 -46.42 17.40 37.81
N VAL A 75 -46.67 16.28 38.50
CA VAL A 75 -45.60 15.37 38.94
C VAL A 75 -44.90 14.84 37.70
N ASP A 76 -45.53 13.92 36.98
CA ASP A 76 -45.06 13.45 35.68
C ASP A 76 -46.00 13.92 34.57
N ILE A 77 -45.46 14.02 33.35
CA ILE A 77 -46.26 14.13 32.14
C ILE A 77 -46.23 12.78 31.43
N ILE A 78 -47.39 12.16 31.22
CA ILE A 78 -47.53 10.82 30.64
C ILE A 78 -48.43 10.90 29.42
N VAL A 79 -47.92 10.56 28.25
CA VAL A 79 -48.68 10.51 26.98
C VAL A 79 -48.73 9.07 26.52
N GLY A 80 -49.90 8.42 26.54
CA GLY A 80 -50.04 6.98 26.28
C GLY A 80 -49.51 6.14 27.45
N SER A 81 -50.34 5.93 28.47
CA SER A 81 -49.95 5.45 29.80
C SER A 81 -49.95 3.93 29.98
N ALA A 82 -50.72 3.21 29.17
CA ALA A 82 -50.95 1.77 29.31
C ALA A 82 -51.31 1.07 27.99
N SER A 83 -51.18 -0.26 27.96
CA SER A 83 -51.57 -1.10 26.82
C SER A 83 -52.98 -0.79 26.31
N GLY A 84 -53.12 -0.59 25.00
CA GLY A 84 -54.37 -0.23 24.33
C GLY A 84 -54.73 1.26 24.37
N THR A 85 -53.97 2.09 25.09
CA THR A 85 -54.16 3.55 25.12
C THR A 85 -53.32 4.26 24.06
N ASN A 86 -53.87 5.35 23.51
CA ASN A 86 -53.23 6.17 22.48
C ASN A 86 -53.31 7.65 22.89
N GLY A 87 -52.18 8.24 23.28
CA GLY A 87 -52.09 9.64 23.67
C GLY A 87 -51.44 10.52 22.60
N VAL A 88 -51.98 11.72 22.38
CA VAL A 88 -51.34 12.79 21.59
C VAL A 88 -51.32 14.07 22.42
N LEU A 89 -50.15 14.69 22.52
CA LEU A 89 -49.98 16.02 23.13
C LEU A 89 -49.30 16.95 22.12
N ASN A 90 -49.98 18.05 21.80
CA ASN A 90 -49.45 19.11 20.96
C ASN A 90 -48.90 20.24 21.83
N HIS A 91 -47.74 20.76 21.49
CA HIS A 91 -47.10 21.86 22.20
C HIS A 91 -46.57 22.86 21.18
N THR A 92 -47.37 23.89 20.94
CA THR A 92 -47.15 24.88 19.88
C THR A 92 -46.36 26.09 20.36
N ALA A 93 -46.57 26.51 21.61
CA ALA A 93 -45.93 27.66 22.24
C ALA A 93 -45.98 27.56 23.78
N GLY A 94 -45.22 28.41 24.47
CA GLY A 94 -45.16 28.44 25.94
C GLY A 94 -44.13 27.48 26.54
N ALA A 95 -44.10 27.40 27.87
CA ALA A 95 -43.21 26.54 28.62
C ALA A 95 -43.99 25.48 29.41
N ALA A 96 -43.56 24.23 29.29
CA ALA A 96 -44.03 23.11 30.10
C ALA A 96 -42.90 22.59 30.99
N GLN A 97 -43.24 22.08 32.17
CA GLN A 97 -42.25 21.51 33.09
C GLN A 97 -42.83 20.38 33.93
N THR A 98 -41.99 19.42 34.32
CA THR A 98 -42.33 18.41 35.35
C THR A 98 -41.91 18.91 36.73
N GLY A 99 -42.48 18.32 37.78
CA GLY A 99 -42.05 18.59 39.16
C GLY A 99 -40.59 18.16 39.39
N ALA A 100 -39.93 18.75 40.39
CA ALA A 100 -38.51 18.49 40.66
C ALA A 100 -38.23 16.98 40.85
N GLY A 101 -37.31 16.44 40.05
CA GLY A 101 -36.94 15.02 40.06
C GLY A 101 -37.88 14.09 39.29
N ASN A 102 -38.98 14.62 38.74
CA ASN A 102 -40.03 13.85 38.08
C ASN A 102 -39.90 13.83 36.56
N TRP A 103 -40.55 12.85 35.93
CA TRP A 103 -40.22 12.33 34.61
C TRP A 103 -41.30 12.68 33.59
N MET A 104 -40.93 12.54 32.33
CA MET A 104 -41.87 12.62 31.21
C MET A 104 -41.82 11.31 30.43
N TYR A 105 -42.99 10.80 30.06
CA TYR A 105 -43.17 9.57 29.32
C TYR A 105 -43.99 9.84 28.06
N VAL A 106 -43.46 9.43 26.92
CA VAL A 106 -44.15 9.43 25.63
C VAL A 106 -44.23 7.98 25.18
N GLY A 107 -45.31 7.30 25.56
CA GLY A 107 -45.50 5.86 25.43
C GLY A 107 -44.79 5.08 26.56
N THR A 108 -45.57 4.49 27.46
CA THR A 108 -45.12 3.64 28.59
C THR A 108 -46.11 2.50 28.86
N ASN A 109 -45.70 1.42 29.55
CA ASN A 109 -46.54 0.26 29.90
C ASN A 109 -47.38 -0.33 28.76
N GLY A 110 -46.83 -0.41 27.55
CA GLY A 110 -47.54 -0.90 26.36
C GLY A 110 -48.40 0.14 25.62
N GLY A 111 -48.48 1.38 26.12
CA GLY A 111 -49.24 2.47 25.49
C GLY A 111 -48.52 3.10 24.30
N THR A 112 -49.30 3.77 23.45
CA THR A 112 -48.77 4.55 22.31
C THR A 112 -48.86 6.04 22.62
N GLY A 113 -47.73 6.74 22.65
CA GLY A 113 -47.66 8.17 22.91
C GLY A 113 -47.06 8.96 21.76
N LYS A 114 -47.64 10.11 21.44
CA LYS A 114 -47.09 11.07 20.48
C LYS A 114 -47.02 12.47 21.09
N TYR A 115 -45.82 13.04 21.17
CA TYR A 115 -45.61 14.41 21.62
C TYR A 115 -45.06 15.28 20.50
N ASN A 116 -45.81 16.32 20.12
CA ASN A 116 -45.45 17.24 19.04
C ASN A 116 -45.04 18.59 19.63
N LEU A 117 -43.74 18.84 19.78
CA LEU A 117 -43.19 20.15 20.11
C LEU A 117 -42.92 20.92 18.81
N ALA A 118 -44.00 21.43 18.22
CA ALA A 118 -44.05 22.10 16.92
C ALA A 118 -45.36 22.88 16.77
N ASP A 119 -45.45 23.78 15.79
CA ASP A 119 -46.73 24.38 15.41
C ASP A 119 -47.59 23.37 14.65
N THR A 120 -48.43 22.66 15.38
CA THR A 120 -49.30 21.62 14.84
C THR A 120 -50.51 22.16 14.08
N ASN A 121 -50.73 23.48 14.09
CA ASN A 121 -51.80 24.10 13.29
C ASN A 121 -51.40 24.20 11.81
N THR A 122 -50.09 24.17 11.52
CA THR A 122 -49.56 24.33 10.18
C THR A 122 -48.80 23.09 9.76
N VAL A 123 -49.37 22.33 8.83
CA VAL A 123 -48.72 21.15 8.22
C VAL A 123 -47.73 21.61 7.16
N VAL A 124 -46.50 21.15 7.23
CA VAL A 124 -45.45 21.45 6.24
C VAL A 124 -44.72 20.17 5.84
N ALA A 125 -44.10 20.20 4.66
CA ALA A 125 -43.15 19.16 4.28
C ALA A 125 -41.94 19.21 5.23
N GLY A 126 -41.50 18.06 5.73
CA GLY A 126 -40.38 17.98 6.66
C GLY A 126 -40.43 16.72 7.50
N LEU A 127 -39.41 16.55 8.34
CA LEU A 127 -39.24 15.37 9.18
C LEU A 127 -40.36 15.23 10.22
N THR A 128 -40.82 16.35 10.80
CA THR A 128 -41.88 16.34 11.83
C THR A 128 -43.30 16.47 11.25
N GLY A 129 -43.43 16.89 9.99
CA GLY A 129 -44.71 17.18 9.33
C GLY A 129 -45.41 18.47 9.78
N PHE A 130 -44.80 19.26 10.68
CA PHE A 130 -45.40 20.45 11.28
C PHE A 130 -44.44 21.64 11.22
N ALA A 131 -44.99 22.86 11.10
CA ALA A 131 -44.20 24.09 11.08
C ALA A 131 -43.47 24.32 12.41
N GLN A 132 -42.52 25.25 12.40
CA GLN A 132 -41.72 25.54 13.58
C GLN A 132 -42.57 26.27 14.63
N GLY A 133 -42.70 25.67 15.81
CA GLY A 133 -43.32 26.30 16.98
C GLY A 133 -42.32 27.10 17.81
N THR A 134 -42.79 27.61 18.96
CA THR A 134 -41.93 28.33 19.93
C THR A 134 -41.91 27.70 21.32
N GLY A 135 -42.59 26.56 21.48
CA GLY A 135 -42.72 25.86 22.75
C GLY A 135 -41.39 25.34 23.31
N SER A 136 -41.31 25.24 24.63
CA SER A 136 -40.16 24.66 25.36
C SER A 136 -40.61 23.74 26.48
N VAL A 137 -39.88 22.65 26.72
CA VAL A 137 -40.18 21.71 27.81
C VAL A 137 -38.96 21.46 28.69
N ASN A 138 -39.16 21.52 30.01
CA ASN A 138 -38.16 21.19 31.01
C ASN A 138 -38.57 19.94 31.80
N VAL A 139 -37.92 18.82 31.50
CA VAL A 139 -38.10 17.56 32.21
C VAL A 139 -37.06 17.48 33.32
N ALA A 140 -37.47 17.70 34.57
CA ALA A 140 -36.55 17.78 35.71
C ALA A 140 -35.80 16.46 35.97
N GLY A 141 -36.41 15.32 35.66
CA GLY A 141 -35.82 13.99 35.77
C GLY A 141 -35.53 13.34 34.42
N ARG A 142 -36.08 12.14 34.18
CA ARG A 142 -35.86 11.37 32.95
C ARG A 142 -36.93 11.66 31.90
N LEU A 143 -36.53 11.65 30.63
CA LEU A 143 -37.44 11.66 29.50
C LEU A 143 -37.40 10.30 28.80
N TYR A 144 -38.52 9.60 28.79
CA TYR A 144 -38.73 8.36 28.05
C TYR A 144 -39.56 8.62 26.80
N VAL A 145 -39.07 8.16 25.65
CA VAL A 145 -39.83 8.09 24.40
C VAL A 145 -39.90 6.61 24.02
N GLY A 146 -41.02 5.97 24.30
CA GLY A 146 -41.24 4.55 24.08
C GLY A 146 -40.45 3.71 25.06
N GLY A 147 -40.83 3.74 26.34
CA GLY A 147 -40.20 2.91 27.37
C GLY A 147 -40.50 3.31 28.82
N PHE A 148 -40.02 2.46 29.74
CA PHE A 148 -40.33 2.34 31.17
C PHE A 148 -41.52 1.39 31.48
N ASN A 149 -41.24 0.39 32.33
CA ASN A 149 -42.11 -0.68 32.86
C ASN A 149 -43.03 -1.37 31.82
N ALA A 150 -42.94 -2.71 31.71
CA ALA A 150 -43.64 -3.56 30.74
C ALA A 150 -43.34 -3.23 29.25
N GLY A 151 -42.72 -4.18 28.53
CA GLY A 151 -42.39 -4.02 27.11
C GLY A 151 -43.61 -3.81 26.21
N GLY A 152 -43.37 -3.35 24.97
CA GLY A 152 -44.41 -3.15 23.95
C GLY A 152 -44.97 -1.73 23.83
N ALA A 153 -44.43 -0.73 24.54
CA ALA A 153 -44.84 0.67 24.36
C ALA A 153 -44.32 1.25 23.05
N ASN A 154 -45.04 2.23 22.48
CA ASN A 154 -44.64 2.94 21.27
C ASN A 154 -44.62 4.45 21.50
N GLY A 155 -43.45 5.08 21.48
CA GLY A 155 -43.29 6.51 21.68
C GLY A 155 -42.82 7.24 20.44
N THR A 156 -43.39 8.40 20.14
CA THR A 156 -42.88 9.32 19.11
C THR A 156 -42.83 10.74 19.64
N MET A 157 -41.64 11.35 19.60
CA MET A 157 -41.43 12.76 19.93
C MET A 157 -40.98 13.51 18.68
N ASN A 158 -41.76 14.51 18.28
CA ASN A 158 -41.44 15.40 17.15
C ASN A 158 -41.00 16.76 17.69
N VAL A 159 -39.83 17.24 17.28
CA VAL A 159 -39.25 18.51 17.74
C VAL A 159 -38.93 19.39 16.53
N ASN A 160 -39.73 20.44 16.35
CA ASN A 160 -39.48 21.52 15.41
C ASN A 160 -39.88 22.83 16.08
N THR A 161 -38.96 23.39 16.86
CA THR A 161 -39.23 24.59 17.66
C THR A 161 -38.05 25.56 17.61
N THR A 162 -38.29 26.82 17.95
CA THR A 162 -37.24 27.78 18.35
C THR A 162 -36.85 27.64 19.82
N GLY A 163 -37.66 26.93 20.61
CA GLY A 163 -37.45 26.68 22.03
C GLY A 163 -36.52 25.50 22.33
N THR A 164 -36.63 24.96 23.54
CA THR A 164 -35.70 23.93 24.06
C THR A 164 -36.40 22.71 24.65
N VAL A 165 -35.68 21.59 24.68
CA VAL A 165 -35.99 20.40 25.48
C VAL A 165 -34.86 20.23 26.49
N ALA A 166 -35.09 20.58 27.74
CA ALA A 166 -34.14 20.35 28.82
C ALA A 166 -34.48 19.05 29.55
N VAL A 167 -33.50 18.18 29.76
CA VAL A 167 -33.64 16.93 30.53
C VAL A 167 -32.62 16.93 31.66
N GLY A 168 -33.10 16.89 32.90
CA GLY A 168 -32.26 16.96 34.09
C GLY A 168 -31.45 15.68 34.35
N SER A 169 -31.95 14.53 33.88
CA SER A 169 -31.30 13.22 33.97
C SER A 169 -31.28 12.55 32.58
N GLN A 170 -31.65 11.27 32.49
CA GLN A 170 -31.50 10.46 31.28
C GLN A 170 -32.53 10.79 30.20
N LEU A 171 -32.11 10.74 28.94
CA LEU A 171 -32.99 10.65 27.77
C LEU A 171 -32.90 9.23 27.23
N GLN A 172 -34.02 8.51 27.23
CA GLN A 172 -34.10 7.14 26.71
C GLN A 172 -35.16 7.04 25.62
N VAL A 173 -34.76 6.57 24.44
CA VAL A 173 -35.63 6.41 23.28
C VAL A 173 -35.65 4.93 22.89
N GLY A 174 -36.78 4.26 23.10
CA GLY A 174 -36.87 2.80 22.95
C GLY A 174 -36.16 2.09 24.09
N ALA A 175 -36.87 1.74 25.15
CA ALA A 175 -36.29 1.05 26.32
C ALA A 175 -37.19 -0.09 26.83
N GLY A 176 -36.55 -1.17 27.31
CA GLY A 176 -37.24 -2.27 28.00
C GLY A 176 -38.24 -3.03 27.12
N GLY A 177 -37.88 -3.36 25.88
CA GLY A 177 -38.76 -4.06 24.94
C GLY A 177 -39.77 -3.16 24.21
N SER A 178 -39.57 -1.84 24.24
CA SER A 178 -40.46 -0.83 23.64
C SER A 178 -39.80 -0.14 22.43
N THR A 179 -40.61 0.51 21.60
CA THR A 179 -40.17 1.24 20.40
C THR A 179 -40.28 2.74 20.61
N GLY A 180 -39.20 3.47 20.40
CA GLY A 180 -39.15 4.93 20.52
C GLY A 180 -38.61 5.61 19.26
N VAL A 181 -39.19 6.74 18.89
CA VAL A 181 -38.74 7.57 17.77
C VAL A 181 -38.62 9.03 18.21
N LEU A 182 -37.42 9.61 18.07
CA LEU A 182 -37.17 11.03 18.24
C LEU A 182 -36.85 11.66 16.88
N ASN A 183 -37.69 12.60 16.44
CA ASN A 183 -37.53 13.36 15.22
C ASN A 183 -37.14 14.80 15.57
N LEU A 184 -35.97 15.25 15.12
CA LEU A 184 -35.47 16.61 15.36
C LEU A 184 -35.20 17.34 14.04
N GLN A 185 -35.95 18.40 13.80
CA GLN A 185 -35.79 19.28 12.64
C GLN A 185 -35.20 20.65 13.04
N SER A 186 -35.59 21.18 14.20
CA SER A 186 -35.04 22.39 14.81
C SER A 186 -35.31 22.42 16.30
N GLY A 187 -34.50 23.18 17.04
CA GLY A 187 -34.57 23.32 18.49
C GLY A 187 -33.32 22.76 19.15
N ALA A 188 -33.18 23.00 20.46
CA ALA A 188 -32.05 22.51 21.24
C ALA A 188 -32.51 21.51 22.31
N ILE A 189 -31.96 20.30 22.27
CA ILE A 189 -32.14 19.28 23.31
C ILE A 189 -30.87 19.24 24.17
N THR A 190 -31.00 19.41 25.47
CA THR A 190 -29.86 19.38 26.40
C THR A 190 -30.13 18.40 27.53
N THR A 191 -29.21 17.47 27.76
CA THR A 191 -29.28 16.55 28.91
C THR A 191 -28.15 16.88 29.90
N ALA A 192 -28.51 17.26 31.13
CA ALA A 192 -27.57 17.75 32.14
C ALA A 192 -26.83 16.63 32.92
N GLY A 193 -27.43 15.44 33.02
CA GLY A 193 -26.84 14.26 33.66
C GLY A 193 -27.42 12.97 33.10
N GLY A 194 -26.95 11.80 33.55
CA GLY A 194 -27.48 10.51 33.08
C GLY A 194 -27.13 10.23 31.61
N TRP A 195 -27.52 9.09 31.07
CA TRP A 195 -27.15 8.66 29.72
C TRP A 195 -28.15 9.21 28.68
N VAL A 196 -27.68 9.38 27.44
CA VAL A 196 -28.57 9.48 26.27
C VAL A 196 -28.50 8.14 25.55
N GLU A 197 -29.62 7.43 25.49
CA GLU A 197 -29.64 6.05 24.99
C GLU A 197 -30.79 5.84 24.00
N PHE A 198 -30.46 5.18 22.90
CA PHE A 198 -31.42 4.68 21.95
C PHE A 198 -31.39 3.14 22.00
N GLY A 199 -32.53 2.48 22.13
CA GLY A 199 -32.60 1.01 22.12
C GLY A 199 -31.86 0.37 23.30
N ASN A 200 -32.36 0.54 24.52
CA ASN A 200 -31.79 -0.10 25.72
C ASN A 200 -32.64 -1.31 26.14
N GLY A 201 -32.04 -2.50 26.12
CA GLY A 201 -32.66 -3.75 26.58
C GLY A 201 -33.17 -4.64 25.44
N ALA A 202 -33.36 -5.93 25.73
CA ALA A 202 -33.87 -6.91 24.77
C ALA A 202 -35.18 -6.45 24.12
N ASN A 203 -35.29 -6.59 22.79
CA ASN A 203 -36.43 -6.18 21.96
C ASN A 203 -36.73 -4.67 21.97
N ALA A 204 -35.90 -3.82 22.59
CA ALA A 204 -36.07 -2.38 22.54
C ALA A 204 -35.55 -1.81 21.21
N ASN A 205 -36.31 -0.90 20.60
CA ASN A 205 -35.97 -0.27 19.32
C ASN A 205 -35.97 1.25 19.46
N GLY A 206 -34.80 1.89 19.37
CA GLY A 206 -34.67 3.34 19.44
C GLY A 206 -34.30 3.97 18.12
N THR A 207 -35.02 5.00 17.68
CA THR A 207 -34.71 5.74 16.43
C THR A 207 -34.48 7.22 16.72
N LEU A 208 -33.37 7.76 16.20
CA LEU A 208 -33.14 9.20 16.05
C LEU A 208 -33.20 9.54 14.56
N ASN A 209 -34.05 10.49 14.19
CA ASN A 209 -33.96 11.16 12.90
C ASN A 209 -33.65 12.64 13.14
N MET A 210 -32.62 13.15 12.48
CA MET A 210 -32.14 14.51 12.68
C MET A 210 -31.76 15.17 11.35
N THR A 211 -32.38 16.31 11.07
CA THR A 211 -32.16 17.13 9.86
C THR A 211 -31.66 18.54 10.20
N GLY A 212 -31.72 18.94 11.47
CA GLY A 212 -31.28 20.24 11.96
C GLY A 212 -31.36 20.31 13.49
N GLY A 213 -31.21 21.50 14.07
CA GLY A 213 -31.18 21.70 15.52
C GLY A 213 -29.89 21.17 16.19
N SER A 214 -29.94 21.01 17.51
CA SER A 214 -28.79 20.50 18.27
C SER A 214 -29.20 19.57 19.41
N ILE A 215 -28.36 18.57 19.69
CA ILE A 215 -28.45 17.76 20.91
C ILE A 215 -27.11 17.83 21.67
N THR A 216 -27.15 18.26 22.93
CA THR A 216 -25.96 18.35 23.78
C THR A 216 -26.08 17.44 24.99
N LYS A 217 -25.14 16.50 25.08
CA LYS A 217 -24.93 15.62 26.23
C LYS A 217 -23.81 16.15 27.13
N ASN A 218 -24.19 16.76 28.25
CA ASN A 218 -23.26 17.28 29.26
C ASN A 218 -22.88 16.23 30.31
N GLY A 219 -21.77 16.44 31.02
CA GLY A 219 -21.33 15.59 32.13
C GLY A 219 -20.62 14.30 31.70
N ALA A 220 -20.38 13.41 32.68
CA ALA A 220 -19.52 12.24 32.54
C ALA A 220 -20.21 11.00 31.94
N ASP A 221 -21.54 10.95 31.88
CA ASP A 221 -22.23 9.81 31.25
C ASP A 221 -22.12 9.84 29.71
N ASN A 222 -22.47 8.73 29.07
CA ASN A 222 -22.21 8.53 27.65
C ASN A 222 -23.47 8.68 26.79
N TRP A 223 -23.23 8.74 25.48
CA TRP A 223 -24.23 8.59 24.43
C TRP A 223 -24.13 7.21 23.82
N ILE A 224 -25.26 6.49 23.70
CA ILE A 224 -25.26 5.14 23.11
C ILE A 224 -26.39 4.99 22.08
N PHE A 225 -26.02 4.48 20.90
CA PHE A 225 -26.96 3.86 19.97
C PHE A 225 -26.93 2.34 20.18
N ALA A 226 -27.94 1.78 20.83
CA ALA A 226 -28.12 0.39 21.22
C ALA A 226 -27.26 -0.10 22.40
N SER A 227 -27.93 -0.55 23.46
CA SER A 227 -27.30 -1.17 24.63
C SER A 227 -28.11 -2.36 25.16
N ASN A 228 -27.43 -3.27 25.86
CA ASN A 228 -28.04 -4.40 26.59
C ASN A 228 -29.02 -5.25 25.75
N SER A 229 -28.60 -5.67 24.55
CA SER A 229 -29.42 -6.44 23.59
C SER A 229 -30.50 -5.65 22.85
N GLY A 230 -30.46 -4.32 22.89
CA GLY A 230 -31.38 -3.46 22.13
C GLY A 230 -30.92 -3.18 20.70
N THR A 231 -31.80 -2.55 19.92
CA THR A 231 -31.54 -2.12 18.54
C THR A 231 -31.72 -0.62 18.41
N ALA A 232 -30.82 0.06 17.69
CA ALA A 232 -30.92 1.49 17.45
C ALA A 232 -30.57 1.91 16.03
N LEU A 233 -31.25 2.94 15.55
CA LEU A 233 -31.00 3.61 14.27
C LEU A 233 -30.88 5.12 14.48
N GLY A 234 -29.72 5.69 14.15
CA GLY A 234 -29.52 7.13 14.06
C GLY A 234 -29.38 7.58 12.61
N ASN A 235 -30.26 8.45 12.13
CA ASN A 235 -30.17 9.11 10.83
C ASN A 235 -29.88 10.59 11.05
N HIS A 236 -28.68 11.04 10.71
CA HIS A 236 -28.21 12.41 10.97
C HIS A 236 -27.72 13.05 9.67
N SER A 237 -28.51 14.00 9.16
CA SER A 237 -28.26 14.67 7.86
C SER A 237 -27.96 16.16 7.98
N GLY A 238 -28.21 16.75 9.15
CA GLY A 238 -27.93 18.14 9.47
C GLY A 238 -28.12 18.41 10.96
N GLY A 239 -27.59 19.54 11.44
CA GLY A 239 -27.55 19.89 12.86
C GLY A 239 -26.30 19.38 13.58
N ILE A 240 -26.25 19.57 14.90
CA ILE A 240 -25.06 19.32 15.72
C ILE A 240 -25.38 18.39 16.88
N ILE A 241 -24.65 17.28 17.00
CA ILE A 241 -24.63 16.44 18.20
C ILE A 241 -23.31 16.69 18.94
N THR A 242 -23.38 17.11 20.19
CA THR A 242 -22.20 17.30 21.05
C THR A 242 -22.27 16.39 22.26
N VAL A 243 -21.24 15.54 22.44
CA VAL A 243 -21.10 14.59 23.55
C VAL A 243 -19.80 14.88 24.28
N ASN A 244 -19.90 15.39 25.51
CA ASN A 244 -18.71 15.80 26.27
C ASN A 244 -17.84 14.62 26.73
N ASN A 245 -18.39 13.41 26.82
CA ASN A 245 -17.64 12.19 27.13
C ASN A 245 -17.61 11.23 25.92
N GLN A 246 -18.25 10.06 26.00
CA GLN A 246 -18.11 9.01 24.97
C GLN A 246 -19.38 8.82 24.17
N LEU A 247 -19.22 8.46 22.88
CA LEU A 247 -20.30 8.01 22.00
C LEU A 247 -20.01 6.59 21.53
N TRP A 248 -20.97 5.69 21.72
CA TRP A 248 -20.86 4.30 21.27
C TRP A 248 -22.01 3.93 20.32
N VAL A 249 -21.67 3.28 19.21
CA VAL A 249 -22.61 2.64 18.30
C VAL A 249 -22.56 1.14 18.59
N ALA A 250 -23.56 0.65 19.30
CA ALA A 250 -23.69 -0.67 19.92
C ALA A 250 -22.71 -0.93 21.07
N ASN A 251 -23.26 -1.20 22.25
CA ASN A 251 -22.51 -1.61 23.43
C ASN A 251 -23.15 -2.83 24.11
N ASN A 252 -22.31 -3.75 24.62
CA ASN A 252 -22.70 -5.02 25.24
C ASN A 252 -23.25 -6.06 24.25
N THR A 253 -23.15 -7.33 24.65
CA THR A 253 -23.61 -8.50 23.88
C THR A 253 -25.06 -8.37 23.44
N GLY A 254 -25.33 -8.71 22.19
CA GLY A 254 -26.68 -8.74 21.59
C GLY A 254 -27.17 -7.40 21.05
N SER A 255 -26.47 -6.29 21.34
CA SER A 255 -26.88 -4.96 20.89
C SER A 255 -26.56 -4.72 19.42
N ASN A 256 -27.48 -4.10 18.67
CA ASN A 256 -27.33 -3.77 17.25
C ASN A 256 -27.55 -2.27 17.02
N GLY A 257 -26.48 -1.53 16.75
CA GLY A 257 -26.52 -0.08 16.56
C GLY A 257 -26.16 0.30 15.13
N THR A 258 -26.96 1.15 14.50
CA THR A 258 -26.67 1.75 13.19
C THR A 258 -26.64 3.27 13.29
N TYR A 259 -25.60 3.91 12.75
CA TYR A 259 -25.49 5.36 12.65
C TYR A 259 -25.18 5.81 11.23
N ASN A 260 -26.15 6.47 10.59
CA ASN A 260 -26.06 7.01 9.24
C ASN A 260 -25.84 8.52 9.30
N MET A 261 -24.75 8.99 8.70
CA MET A 261 -24.37 10.40 8.68
C MET A 261 -24.21 10.91 7.25
N SER A 262 -24.78 12.07 6.95
CA SER A 262 -24.81 12.66 5.60
C SER A 262 -24.96 14.19 5.66
N GLY A 263 -24.98 14.84 4.49
CA GLY A 263 -25.27 16.26 4.37
C GLY A 263 -24.30 17.13 5.16
N THR A 264 -24.84 18.01 6.01
CA THR A 264 -24.07 18.97 6.82
C THR A 264 -24.06 18.60 8.30
N ALA A 265 -24.33 17.34 8.64
CA ALA A 265 -24.33 16.86 10.02
C ALA A 265 -22.98 17.08 10.70
N GLU A 266 -22.99 17.39 12.00
CA GLU A 266 -21.77 17.53 12.80
C GLU A 266 -21.88 16.71 14.10
N THR A 267 -20.86 15.90 14.40
CA THR A 267 -20.79 15.13 15.66
C THR A 267 -19.49 15.43 16.40
N ASN A 268 -19.59 16.03 17.57
CA ASN A 268 -18.47 16.38 18.44
C ASN A 268 -18.40 15.41 19.63
N VAL A 269 -17.27 14.73 19.82
CA VAL A 269 -17.07 13.75 20.90
C VAL A 269 -15.80 14.07 21.71
N GLY A 270 -15.99 14.31 23.00
CA GLY A 270 -14.92 14.74 23.91
C GLY A 270 -13.97 13.63 24.33
N ASN A 271 -14.40 12.37 24.36
CA ASN A 271 -13.61 11.21 24.75
C ASN A 271 -13.86 10.08 23.74
N VAL A 272 -13.92 8.80 24.09
CA VAL A 272 -13.99 7.68 23.11
C VAL A 272 -15.17 7.79 22.13
N PHE A 273 -14.90 7.53 20.84
CA PHE A 273 -15.92 7.20 19.83
C PHE A 273 -15.73 5.73 19.46
N ALA A 274 -16.72 4.87 19.71
CA ALA A 274 -16.62 3.44 19.39
C ALA A 274 -17.76 2.97 18.47
N ILE A 275 -17.43 2.16 17.47
CA ILE A 275 -18.39 1.48 16.59
C ILE A 275 -18.24 -0.02 16.83
N GLY A 276 -19.20 -0.62 17.53
CA GLY A 276 -19.11 -1.97 18.06
C GLY A 276 -18.25 -1.99 19.32
N ARG A 277 -18.87 -2.24 20.48
CA ARG A 277 -18.17 -2.27 21.76
C ARG A 277 -18.63 -3.42 22.66
N ASP A 278 -17.65 -4.10 23.29
CA ASP A 278 -17.85 -5.10 24.35
C ASP A 278 -18.98 -6.13 24.07
N GLY A 279 -19.03 -6.69 22.85
CA GLY A 279 -20.05 -7.64 22.39
C GLY A 279 -21.12 -7.05 21.47
N GLY A 280 -21.13 -5.72 21.28
CA GLY A 280 -22.06 -5.03 20.40
C GLY A 280 -21.70 -5.15 18.91
N ASN A 281 -22.72 -5.11 18.06
CA ASN A 281 -22.63 -5.03 16.61
C ASN A 281 -22.94 -3.61 16.13
N GLY A 282 -21.89 -2.83 15.85
CA GLY A 282 -22.01 -1.44 15.43
C GLY A 282 -21.78 -1.26 13.93
N ILE A 283 -22.68 -0.53 13.27
CA ILE A 283 -22.59 -0.19 11.86
C ILE A 283 -22.66 1.33 11.72
N MET A 284 -21.75 1.90 10.94
CA MET A 284 -21.76 3.31 10.60
C MET A 284 -21.57 3.52 9.10
N SER A 285 -22.36 4.42 8.53
CA SER A 285 -22.21 4.89 7.15
C SER A 285 -22.11 6.40 7.13
N MET A 286 -21.09 6.94 6.48
CA MET A 286 -20.84 8.37 6.35
C MET A 286 -20.63 8.75 4.89
N THR A 287 -21.52 9.61 4.39
CA THR A 287 -21.50 10.13 3.01
C THR A 287 -21.26 11.65 2.97
N GLY A 288 -21.29 12.32 4.12
CA GLY A 288 -21.10 13.76 4.29
C GLY A 288 -21.02 14.15 5.77
N GLY A 289 -20.85 15.44 6.04
CA GLY A 289 -20.72 15.99 7.40
C GLY A 289 -19.32 15.89 8.02
N THR A 290 -19.24 16.21 9.31
CA THR A 290 -17.98 16.28 10.06
C THR A 290 -18.06 15.59 11.43
N ILE A 291 -17.14 14.68 11.72
CA ILE A 291 -16.95 14.14 13.07
C ILE A 291 -15.68 14.74 13.68
N ASN A 292 -15.80 15.37 14.84
CA ASN A 292 -14.65 15.87 15.61
C ASN A 292 -14.52 15.10 16.92
N LYS A 293 -13.45 14.33 17.04
CA LYS A 293 -13.09 13.54 18.21
C LYS A 293 -11.86 14.18 18.87
N THR A 294 -12.07 14.95 19.94
CA THR A 294 -11.08 15.97 20.37
C THR A 294 -10.28 15.65 21.62
N GLY A 295 -10.79 14.88 22.59
CA GLY A 295 -10.02 14.55 23.81
C GLY A 295 -9.22 13.27 23.73
N SER A 296 -8.69 12.83 24.88
CA SER A 296 -7.63 11.80 24.98
C SER A 296 -8.07 10.36 24.71
N GLY A 297 -9.36 10.05 24.68
CA GLY A 297 -9.84 8.73 24.23
C GLY A 297 -9.62 8.51 22.74
N ASN A 298 -9.86 7.28 22.28
CA ASN A 298 -9.59 6.86 20.89
C ASN A 298 -10.85 6.89 20.03
N PHE A 299 -10.67 6.91 18.72
CA PHE A 299 -11.69 6.52 17.76
C PHE A 299 -11.46 5.04 17.43
N VAL A 300 -12.44 4.17 17.66
CA VAL A 300 -12.27 2.72 17.50
C VAL A 300 -13.41 2.10 16.71
N VAL A 301 -13.06 1.29 15.72
CA VAL A 301 -13.97 0.41 14.98
C VAL A 301 -13.75 -1.02 15.48
N ALA A 302 -14.71 -1.55 16.23
CA ALA A 302 -14.65 -2.74 17.08
C ALA A 302 -13.68 -2.59 18.26
N TYR A 303 -14.24 -2.28 19.44
CA TYR A 303 -13.49 -2.03 20.68
C TYR A 303 -13.86 -3.04 21.78
N LYS A 304 -12.90 -3.83 22.27
CA LYS A 304 -13.14 -4.74 23.39
C LYS A 304 -12.22 -4.42 24.57
N THR A 305 -12.84 -3.98 25.65
CA THR A 305 -12.15 -3.61 26.88
C THR A 305 -12.09 -4.74 27.90
N THR A 306 -13.11 -5.60 27.97
CA THR A 306 -13.20 -6.70 28.93
C THR A 306 -13.96 -7.91 28.38
N GLY A 307 -13.82 -9.08 29.01
CA GLY A 307 -14.64 -10.28 28.73
C GLY A 307 -14.25 -11.11 27.49
N THR A 308 -15.06 -12.15 27.25
CA THR A 308 -14.85 -13.20 26.22
C THR A 308 -15.83 -13.10 25.04
N PHE A 309 -16.50 -11.97 24.87
CA PHE A 309 -17.51 -11.76 23.83
C PHE A 309 -16.88 -11.44 22.46
N THR A 310 -17.65 -11.67 21.39
CA THR A 310 -17.31 -11.25 20.02
C THR A 310 -17.88 -9.86 19.75
N THR A 311 -17.04 -8.93 19.32
CA THR A 311 -17.44 -7.55 19.01
C THR A 311 -17.31 -7.28 17.52
N THR A 312 -18.28 -6.63 16.89
CA THR A 312 -18.21 -6.29 15.45
C THR A 312 -18.42 -4.81 15.24
N GLY A 313 -17.54 -4.20 14.46
CA GLY A 313 -17.63 -2.80 14.08
C GLY A 313 -17.42 -2.64 12.58
N GLN A 314 -18.34 -1.97 11.89
CA GLN A 314 -18.22 -1.65 10.48
C GLN A 314 -18.40 -0.16 10.26
N PHE A 315 -17.45 0.47 9.56
CA PHE A 315 -17.53 1.88 9.19
C PHE A 315 -17.28 2.07 7.70
N THR A 316 -18.29 2.52 6.96
CA THR A 316 -18.19 2.90 5.55
C THR A 316 -18.13 4.41 5.42
N HIS A 317 -17.03 4.94 4.90
CA HIS A 317 -16.74 6.37 4.82
C HIS A 317 -16.46 6.74 3.35
N SER A 318 -17.43 7.40 2.72
CA SER A 318 -17.43 7.72 1.29
C SER A 318 -17.43 9.22 0.98
N GLY A 319 -17.78 10.04 1.98
CA GLY A 319 -17.68 11.50 1.95
C GLY A 319 -17.71 12.08 3.35
N GLY A 320 -17.42 13.39 3.46
CA GLY A 320 -17.27 14.08 4.74
C GLY A 320 -15.87 13.97 5.35
N THR A 321 -15.72 14.45 6.59
CA THR A 321 -14.43 14.49 7.29
C THR A 321 -14.53 13.91 8.69
N VAL A 322 -13.58 13.05 9.05
CA VAL A 322 -13.38 12.56 10.41
C VAL A 322 -12.06 13.08 10.94
N ASN A 323 -12.10 13.81 12.05
CA ASN A 323 -10.94 14.31 12.76
C ASN A 323 -10.82 13.58 14.10
N SER A 324 -9.77 12.77 14.27
CA SER A 324 -9.38 12.19 15.57
C SER A 324 -8.08 12.83 16.04
N ASN A 325 -8.13 13.60 17.13
CA ASN A 325 -6.93 14.21 17.71
C ASN A 325 -6.01 13.18 18.38
N ASN A 326 -6.50 11.96 18.62
CA ASN A 326 -5.72 10.88 19.20
C ASN A 326 -5.67 9.67 18.25
N GLU A 327 -5.74 8.46 18.79
CA GLU A 327 -5.51 7.24 18.02
C GLU A 327 -6.76 6.80 17.24
N PHE A 328 -6.52 6.07 16.15
CA PHE A 328 -7.55 5.41 15.36
C PHE A 328 -7.27 3.92 15.26
N TRP A 329 -8.18 3.10 15.81
CA TRP A 329 -8.00 1.65 15.87
C TRP A 329 -9.11 0.93 15.10
N VAL A 330 -8.73 -0.16 14.42
CA VAL A 330 -9.67 -1.05 13.72
C VAL A 330 -9.42 -2.47 14.18
N GLY A 331 -10.37 -3.06 14.89
CA GLY A 331 -10.27 -4.42 15.43
C GLY A 331 -9.30 -4.51 16.60
N GLN A 332 -9.70 -4.01 17.77
CA GLN A 332 -8.92 -4.13 19.01
C GLN A 332 -9.47 -5.21 19.93
N GLY A 333 -8.58 -6.10 20.40
CA GLY A 333 -8.85 -7.13 21.40
C GLY A 333 -9.37 -8.46 20.85
N ALA A 334 -8.88 -9.56 21.43
CA ALA A 334 -9.51 -10.88 21.53
C ALA A 334 -10.91 -11.09 20.91
N GLY A 335 -11.09 -11.50 19.64
CA GLY A 335 -12.43 -11.79 19.10
C GLY A 335 -13.25 -10.58 18.66
N SER A 336 -12.65 -9.39 18.65
CA SER A 336 -13.17 -8.23 17.92
C SER A 336 -12.87 -8.33 16.44
N THR A 337 -13.83 -7.97 15.59
CA THR A 337 -13.67 -7.83 14.14
C THR A 337 -14.08 -6.43 13.72
N GLY A 338 -13.10 -5.61 13.32
CA GLY A 338 -13.31 -4.25 12.84
C GLY A 338 -13.09 -4.15 11.34
N THR A 339 -13.99 -3.47 10.63
CA THR A 339 -13.83 -3.16 9.20
C THR A 339 -14.05 -1.67 8.96
N TYR A 340 -13.05 -1.01 8.37
CA TYR A 340 -13.15 0.38 7.92
C TYR A 340 -12.95 0.46 6.41
N THR A 341 -13.85 1.14 5.71
CA THR A 341 -13.77 1.34 4.25
C THR A 341 -13.73 2.82 3.93
N LEU A 342 -12.64 3.29 3.34
CA LEU A 342 -12.43 4.65 2.85
C LEU A 342 -12.57 4.69 1.32
N SER A 343 -13.43 5.56 0.82
CA SER A 343 -13.76 5.68 -0.60
C SER A 343 -14.19 7.09 -0.98
N GLY A 344 -14.44 7.34 -2.26
CA GLY A 344 -14.99 8.62 -2.73
C GLY A 344 -14.09 9.81 -2.37
N SER A 345 -14.69 10.85 -1.79
CA SER A 345 -14.01 12.08 -1.38
C SER A 345 -13.82 12.19 0.15
N ALA A 346 -13.97 11.08 0.87
CA ALA A 346 -13.85 11.06 2.33
C ALA A 346 -12.44 11.45 2.80
N VAL A 347 -12.37 12.12 3.96
CA VAL A 347 -11.11 12.51 4.60
C VAL A 347 -11.05 12.00 6.03
N LEU A 348 -10.03 11.21 6.37
CA LEU A 348 -9.71 10.81 7.73
C LEU A 348 -8.41 11.46 8.18
N ASN A 349 -8.47 12.25 9.25
CA ASN A 349 -7.32 12.87 9.87
C ASN A 349 -7.10 12.25 11.27
N VAL A 350 -5.88 11.78 11.53
CA VAL A 350 -5.50 11.13 12.79
C VAL A 350 -4.25 11.80 13.37
N GLY A 351 -4.36 12.25 14.62
CA GLY A 351 -3.31 12.96 15.35
C GLY A 351 -2.31 12.05 16.07
N SER A 352 -2.61 10.76 16.25
CA SER A 352 -1.74 9.80 16.94
C SER A 352 -1.79 8.43 16.27
N TRP A 353 -1.39 7.36 16.95
CA TRP A 353 -1.27 6.01 16.38
C TRP A 353 -2.48 5.58 15.55
N VAL A 354 -2.18 4.84 14.48
CA VAL A 354 -3.16 4.06 13.73
C VAL A 354 -2.81 2.59 13.94
N ALA A 355 -3.79 1.77 14.34
CA ALA A 355 -3.59 0.33 14.49
C ALA A 355 -4.70 -0.46 13.80
N ILE A 356 -4.33 -1.34 12.89
CA ILE A 356 -5.25 -2.22 12.16
C ILE A 356 -4.98 -3.64 12.63
N GLY A 357 -5.88 -4.19 13.44
CA GLY A 357 -5.70 -5.45 14.12
C GLY A 357 -4.73 -5.31 15.28
N ARG A 358 -5.26 -5.28 16.50
CA ARG A 358 -4.47 -5.04 17.72
C ARG A 358 -4.87 -5.97 18.85
N GLU A 359 -3.90 -6.44 19.64
CA GLU A 359 -4.14 -7.19 20.89
C GLU A 359 -5.05 -8.44 20.68
N GLY A 360 -4.80 -9.20 19.60
CA GLY A 360 -5.61 -10.36 19.20
C GLY A 360 -6.92 -10.04 18.46
N GLY A 361 -7.25 -8.77 18.22
CA GLY A 361 -8.39 -8.36 17.40
C GLY A 361 -8.09 -8.39 15.90
N ASN A 362 -9.08 -8.68 15.07
CA ASN A 362 -8.95 -8.73 13.61
C ASN A 362 -9.39 -7.39 13.00
N GLY A 363 -8.45 -6.68 12.37
CA GLY A 363 -8.71 -5.40 11.72
C GLY A 363 -8.60 -5.49 10.21
N THR A 364 -9.58 -4.94 9.49
CA THR A 364 -9.54 -4.78 8.03
C THR A 364 -9.77 -3.33 7.63
N VAL A 365 -8.87 -2.78 6.82
CA VAL A 365 -9.02 -1.46 6.20
C VAL A 365 -9.00 -1.58 4.68
N ASN A 366 -10.04 -1.08 4.02
CA ASN A 366 -10.13 -1.02 2.57
C ASN A 366 -10.08 0.44 2.11
N ILE A 367 -9.21 0.76 1.17
CA ILE A 367 -9.04 2.11 0.62
C ILE A 367 -9.18 2.02 -0.90
N SER A 368 -10.20 2.66 -1.45
CA SER A 368 -10.42 2.76 -2.90
C SER A 368 -10.40 4.21 -3.41
N GLY A 369 -10.45 5.18 -2.50
CA GLY A 369 -10.45 6.61 -2.77
C GLY A 369 -10.19 7.40 -1.48
N GLY A 370 -10.45 8.71 -1.51
CA GLY A 370 -10.31 9.58 -0.34
C GLY A 370 -8.87 9.84 0.11
N THR A 371 -8.75 10.45 1.28
CA THR A 371 -7.48 10.83 1.91
C THR A 371 -7.41 10.34 3.34
N PHE A 372 -6.33 9.62 3.68
CA PHE A 372 -6.00 9.22 5.05
C PHE A 372 -4.71 9.94 5.47
N ASN A 373 -4.87 10.95 6.32
CA ASN A 373 -3.76 11.68 6.91
C ASN A 373 -3.50 11.22 8.33
N LYS A 374 -2.27 10.82 8.60
CA LYS A 374 -1.73 10.62 9.95
C LYS A 374 -0.62 11.65 10.18
N THR A 375 -0.90 12.70 10.96
CA THR A 375 -0.05 13.89 11.04
C THR A 375 0.72 14.09 12.35
N GLY A 376 0.24 13.59 13.48
CA GLY A 376 0.92 13.77 14.78
C GLY A 376 1.86 12.64 15.16
N GLY A 377 2.16 12.46 16.45
CA GLY A 377 3.11 11.44 16.93
C GLY A 377 2.62 9.99 16.75
N GLY A 378 3.47 9.01 17.08
CA GLY A 378 3.09 7.59 17.00
C GLY A 378 3.07 7.00 15.59
N ASN A 379 2.85 5.69 15.51
CA ASN A 379 3.07 4.90 14.30
C ASN A 379 1.76 4.50 13.61
N PHE A 380 1.84 4.23 12.32
CA PHE A 380 0.78 3.57 11.57
C PHE A 380 1.11 2.09 11.45
N ILE A 381 0.27 1.21 11.98
CA ILE A 381 0.57 -0.21 12.10
C ILE A 381 -0.54 -1.06 11.51
N VAL A 382 -0.15 -1.95 10.61
CA VAL A 382 -0.94 -3.08 10.14
C VAL A 382 -0.48 -4.31 10.91
N GLY A 383 -1.32 -4.82 11.80
CA GLY A 383 -1.05 -5.96 12.68
C GLY A 383 -0.08 -5.62 13.83
N ASP A 384 -0.64 -5.30 15.00
CA ASP A 384 0.06 -5.05 16.27
C ASP A 384 -0.27 -6.14 17.29
N ASN A 385 0.65 -7.11 17.45
CA ASN A 385 0.41 -8.32 18.24
C ASN A 385 -0.90 -9.03 17.83
N SER A 386 -1.28 -8.92 16.55
CA SER A 386 -2.49 -9.48 15.95
C SER A 386 -2.42 -9.48 14.43
N ALA A 387 -3.34 -10.20 13.77
CA ALA A 387 -3.55 -10.11 12.33
C ALA A 387 -4.20 -8.77 11.96
N GLY A 388 -3.68 -8.12 10.92
CA GLY A 388 -4.22 -6.90 10.34
C GLY A 388 -4.16 -6.96 8.83
N LEU A 389 -5.21 -6.49 8.16
CA LEU A 389 -5.29 -6.44 6.71
C LEU A 389 -5.57 -5.01 6.24
N MET A 390 -4.71 -4.48 5.38
CA MET A 390 -4.93 -3.22 4.68
C MET A 390 -4.90 -3.48 3.18
N THR A 391 -5.96 -3.11 2.47
CA THR A 391 -6.05 -3.21 1.00
C THR A 391 -6.26 -1.84 0.40
N GLN A 392 -5.32 -1.39 -0.43
CA GLN A 392 -5.35 -0.11 -1.12
C GLN A 392 -5.41 -0.31 -2.65
N THR A 393 -6.52 0.14 -3.22
CA THR A 393 -6.86 0.10 -4.65
C THR A 393 -7.00 1.49 -5.25
N GLY A 394 -6.80 2.53 -4.44
CA GLY A 394 -6.87 3.94 -4.81
C GLY A 394 -6.63 4.83 -3.58
N GLY A 395 -6.92 6.13 -3.71
CA GLY A 395 -6.76 7.09 -2.60
C GLY A 395 -5.30 7.39 -2.22
N ALA A 396 -5.15 8.31 -1.27
CA ALA A 396 -3.85 8.76 -0.77
C ALA A 396 -3.73 8.53 0.75
N VAL A 397 -2.63 7.89 1.16
CA VAL A 397 -2.27 7.68 2.57
C VAL A 397 -0.98 8.44 2.87
N SER A 398 -1.06 9.41 3.78
CA SER A 398 0.07 10.26 4.17
C SER A 398 0.38 10.07 5.65
N ILE A 399 1.60 9.66 5.96
CA ILE A 399 2.05 9.29 7.31
C ILE A 399 3.27 10.14 7.68
N ASN A 400 3.05 11.12 8.55
CA ASN A 400 4.13 11.87 9.21
C ASN A 400 4.69 11.06 10.38
N GLY A 401 5.44 10.00 10.06
CA GLY A 401 5.96 9.05 11.04
C GLY A 401 6.31 7.72 10.38
N GLU A 402 6.20 6.65 11.15
CA GLU A 402 6.56 5.32 10.70
C GLU A 402 5.34 4.52 10.25
N PHE A 403 5.56 3.64 9.26
CA PHE A 403 4.59 2.69 8.76
C PHE A 403 5.09 1.27 8.98
N TRP A 404 4.39 0.47 9.76
CA TRP A 404 4.79 -0.88 10.11
C TRP A 404 3.75 -1.91 9.65
N VAL A 405 4.21 -3.05 9.14
CA VAL A 405 3.39 -4.20 8.78
C VAL A 405 3.93 -5.41 9.53
N GLY A 406 3.16 -5.92 10.47
CA GLY A 406 3.51 -7.06 11.33
C GLY A 406 4.49 -6.67 12.42
N GLN A 407 3.97 -6.31 13.60
CA GLN A 407 4.75 -5.96 14.77
C GLN A 407 4.42 -6.89 15.95
N ALA A 408 5.47 -7.37 16.64
CA ALA A 408 5.41 -8.29 17.78
C ALA A 408 4.97 -9.73 17.42
N ALA A 409 5.37 -10.70 18.26
CA ALA A 409 5.20 -12.13 17.98
C ALA A 409 3.75 -12.59 17.69
N GLY A 410 2.74 -11.90 18.24
CA GLY A 410 1.32 -12.21 17.95
C GLY A 410 0.82 -11.73 16.59
N ALA A 411 1.59 -10.91 15.85
CA ALA A 411 1.22 -10.47 14.51
C ALA A 411 1.57 -11.53 13.44
N ALA A 412 0.90 -12.68 13.52
CA ALA A 412 0.93 -13.66 12.46
C ALA A 412 0.04 -13.16 11.30
N ASN A 413 0.62 -12.96 10.12
CA ASN A 413 -0.08 -12.61 8.87
C ASN A 413 -0.62 -11.18 8.80
N ALA A 414 0.16 -10.18 9.22
CA ALA A 414 -0.15 -8.80 8.88
C ALA A 414 0.11 -8.55 7.39
N ILE A 415 -0.88 -8.05 6.66
CA ILE A 415 -0.84 -7.93 5.20
C ILE A 415 -1.21 -6.52 4.76
N TYR A 416 -0.38 -5.92 3.92
CA TYR A 416 -0.70 -4.74 3.15
C TYR A 416 -0.68 -5.06 1.65
N ASN A 417 -1.83 -4.89 0.98
CA ASN A 417 -1.96 -5.06 -0.46
C ASN A 417 -2.12 -3.68 -1.12
N LEU A 418 -1.26 -3.37 -2.10
CA LEU A 418 -1.32 -2.15 -2.90
C LEU A 418 -1.43 -2.49 -4.39
N SER A 419 -2.49 -2.01 -5.04
CA SER A 419 -2.70 -2.17 -6.49
C SER A 419 -2.85 -0.83 -7.23
N ALA A 420 -3.24 0.23 -6.53
CA ALA A 420 -3.30 1.59 -7.04
C ALA A 420 -3.38 2.60 -5.87
N GLY A 421 -3.18 3.89 -6.15
CA GLY A 421 -3.08 4.94 -5.12
C GLY A 421 -1.65 5.16 -4.62
N SER A 422 -1.51 5.94 -3.55
CA SER A 422 -0.21 6.27 -2.96
C SER A 422 -0.17 6.07 -1.45
N LEU A 423 0.98 5.63 -0.96
CA LEU A 423 1.37 5.63 0.45
C LEU A 423 2.69 6.40 0.59
N SER A 424 2.70 7.43 1.44
CA SER A 424 3.91 8.19 1.76
C SER A 424 4.19 8.13 3.26
N ALA A 425 5.35 7.61 3.64
CA ALA A 425 5.82 7.57 5.02
C ALA A 425 7.05 8.48 5.20
N ASN A 426 7.01 9.35 6.21
CA ASN A 426 8.14 10.25 6.46
C ASN A 426 9.31 9.53 7.14
N ASN A 427 9.07 8.66 8.11
CA ASN A 427 10.11 7.88 8.78
C ASN A 427 9.98 6.39 8.43
N TRP A 428 10.51 5.47 9.24
CA TRP A 428 10.67 4.05 8.90
C TRP A 428 9.46 3.40 8.23
N ILE A 429 9.74 2.60 7.20
CA ILE A 429 8.82 1.56 6.75
C ILE A 429 9.37 0.23 7.28
N ALA A 430 8.62 -0.50 8.10
CA ALA A 430 9.08 -1.76 8.66
C ALA A 430 8.12 -2.90 8.33
N VAL A 431 8.64 -4.01 7.82
CA VAL A 431 7.85 -5.20 7.46
C VAL A 431 8.42 -6.39 8.24
N GLY A 432 7.62 -6.97 9.14
CA GLY A 432 8.04 -8.05 10.03
C GLY A 432 9.03 -7.59 11.10
N ARG A 433 8.52 -6.95 12.16
CA ARG A 433 9.31 -6.33 13.23
C ARG A 433 9.06 -6.99 14.59
N ASN A 434 10.09 -7.05 15.44
CA ASN A 434 10.01 -7.50 16.84
C ASN A 434 9.35 -8.89 17.02
N GLY A 435 9.62 -9.82 16.11
CA GLY A 435 9.03 -11.17 16.10
C GLY A 435 7.74 -11.30 15.27
N GLY A 436 7.17 -10.20 14.76
CA GLY A 436 5.97 -10.21 13.91
C GLY A 436 6.24 -10.69 12.48
N THR A 437 5.20 -11.18 11.81
CA THR A 437 5.25 -11.57 10.39
C THR A 437 4.46 -10.56 9.57
N GLY A 438 5.16 -9.85 8.68
CA GLY A 438 4.59 -8.83 7.80
C GLY A 438 4.73 -9.20 6.33
N THR A 439 3.71 -8.91 5.53
CA THR A 439 3.74 -9.07 4.07
C THR A 439 3.20 -7.82 3.38
N VAL A 440 3.96 -7.30 2.43
CA VAL A 440 3.51 -6.25 1.50
C VAL A 440 3.43 -6.85 0.11
N ASN A 441 2.25 -6.79 -0.51
CA ASN A 441 2.04 -7.20 -1.89
C ASN A 441 1.73 -5.98 -2.75
N MET A 442 2.52 -5.74 -3.78
CA MET A 442 2.43 -4.59 -4.64
C MET A 442 2.28 -5.02 -6.11
N THR A 443 1.14 -4.63 -6.68
CA THR A 443 0.73 -4.91 -8.08
C THR A 443 0.47 -3.61 -8.86
N GLY A 444 0.78 -2.46 -8.26
CA GLY A 444 0.64 -1.13 -8.83
C GLY A 444 0.75 -0.06 -7.73
N GLY A 445 0.43 1.20 -8.06
CA GLY A 445 0.52 2.32 -7.11
C GLY A 445 1.94 2.78 -6.78
N THR A 446 2.08 3.56 -5.72
CA THR A 446 3.37 4.12 -5.27
C THR A 446 3.53 4.04 -3.75
N ILE A 447 4.70 3.56 -3.31
CA ILE A 447 5.18 3.68 -1.92
C ILE A 447 6.35 4.65 -1.93
N THR A 448 6.25 5.74 -1.16
CA THR A 448 7.31 6.75 -1.03
C THR A 448 7.77 6.86 0.42
N LYS A 449 9.09 6.92 0.60
CA LYS A 449 9.76 7.10 1.88
C LYS A 449 10.68 8.31 1.84
N THR A 450 10.43 9.33 2.67
CA THR A 450 11.05 10.67 2.48
C THR A 450 12.11 11.08 3.49
N GLY A 451 12.00 10.71 4.77
CA GLY A 451 12.95 11.10 5.82
C GLY A 451 14.10 10.12 6.03
N ASN A 452 14.99 10.39 6.98
CA ASN A 452 16.28 9.67 7.14
C ASN A 452 16.18 8.20 7.56
N GLY A 453 15.02 7.78 8.06
CA GLY A 453 14.79 6.39 8.40
C GLY A 453 14.89 5.42 7.20
N ALA A 454 15.16 4.15 7.45
CA ALA A 454 15.23 3.09 6.44
C ALA A 454 13.87 2.45 6.10
N MET A 455 13.86 1.64 5.05
CA MET A 455 12.87 0.58 4.87
C MET A 455 13.46 -0.76 5.33
N THR A 456 12.93 -1.33 6.39
CA THR A 456 13.38 -2.60 6.96
C THR A 456 12.41 -3.72 6.59
N ILE A 457 12.95 -4.82 6.07
CA ILE A 457 12.23 -6.06 5.78
C ILE A 457 12.87 -7.14 6.66
N GLY A 458 12.24 -7.46 7.79
CA GLY A 458 12.79 -8.37 8.80
C GLY A 458 13.58 -7.65 9.89
N GLY A 459 12.92 -6.80 10.67
CA GLY A 459 13.47 -6.09 11.82
C GLY A 459 13.22 -6.83 13.14
N GLY A 460 13.65 -8.08 13.22
CA GLY A 460 13.44 -8.97 14.37
C GLY A 460 12.31 -9.99 14.16
N GLY A 461 11.56 -9.88 13.06
CA GLY A 461 10.52 -10.82 12.64
C GLY A 461 10.70 -11.24 11.17
N LYS A 462 9.68 -11.90 10.58
CA LYS A 462 9.70 -12.29 9.16
C LYS A 462 9.05 -11.20 8.31
N GLY A 463 9.82 -10.55 7.44
CA GLY A 463 9.31 -9.58 6.48
C GLY A 463 9.29 -10.13 5.06
N ILE A 464 8.21 -9.92 4.32
CA ILE A 464 8.13 -10.23 2.89
C ILE A 464 7.61 -9.00 2.14
N VAL A 465 8.30 -8.60 1.08
CA VAL A 465 7.83 -7.58 0.15
C VAL A 465 7.83 -8.16 -1.26
N ASN A 466 6.65 -8.22 -1.88
CA ASN A 466 6.45 -8.68 -3.24
C ASN A 466 6.05 -7.50 -4.13
N ALA A 467 6.92 -7.09 -5.04
CA ALA A 467 6.64 -6.03 -6.01
C ALA A 467 6.65 -6.59 -7.44
N SER A 468 5.48 -6.55 -8.09
CA SER A 468 5.29 -7.01 -9.47
C SER A 468 4.97 -5.89 -10.47
N ALA A 469 4.48 -4.75 -9.96
CA ALA A 469 4.29 -3.50 -10.70
C ALA A 469 4.21 -2.31 -9.74
N GLY A 470 4.27 -1.09 -10.28
CA GLY A 470 4.28 0.17 -9.53
C GLY A 470 5.68 0.58 -9.05
N LEU A 471 5.74 1.61 -8.19
CA LEU A 471 6.99 2.25 -7.76
C LEU A 471 7.20 2.21 -6.24
N ILE A 472 8.33 1.65 -5.79
CA ILE A 472 8.86 1.87 -4.44
C ILE A 472 9.99 2.89 -4.54
N ASP A 473 9.80 4.07 -3.95
CA ASP A 473 10.74 5.19 -4.00
C ASP A 473 11.26 5.54 -2.58
N ILE A 474 12.49 5.11 -2.30
CA ILE A 474 13.21 5.41 -1.06
C ILE A 474 14.12 6.61 -1.30
N GLN A 475 13.60 7.79 -0.99
CA GLN A 475 14.27 9.07 -1.28
C GLN A 475 15.38 9.40 -0.27
N ALA A 476 15.25 8.89 0.96
CA ALA A 476 16.27 8.96 2.00
C ALA A 476 16.29 7.67 2.82
N GLY A 477 17.48 7.29 3.29
CA GLY A 477 17.72 5.99 3.92
C GLY A 477 18.03 4.88 2.91
N ASN A 478 18.05 3.64 3.41
CA ASN A 478 18.38 2.44 2.65
C ASN A 478 17.26 1.39 2.78
N ILE A 479 17.35 0.31 2.02
CA ILE A 479 16.56 -0.91 2.27
C ILE A 479 17.44 -1.92 3.02
N TYR A 480 16.89 -2.53 4.06
CA TYR A 480 17.50 -3.65 4.77
C TYR A 480 16.63 -4.90 4.62
N VAL A 481 17.22 -6.01 4.19
CA VAL A 481 16.53 -7.30 4.01
C VAL A 481 17.15 -8.33 4.94
N GLY A 482 16.39 -8.80 5.93
CA GLY A 482 16.91 -9.57 7.06
C GLY A 482 17.85 -8.69 7.90
N GLU A 483 17.32 -7.68 8.58
CA GLU A 483 18.13 -6.73 9.36
C GLU A 483 18.63 -7.35 10.67
N VAL A 484 17.71 -7.83 11.51
CA VAL A 484 18.01 -8.44 12.83
C VAL A 484 17.05 -9.62 13.09
N GLY A 485 17.48 -10.60 13.88
CA GLY A 485 16.68 -11.78 14.25
C GLY A 485 17.23 -13.11 13.74
N ASN A 486 16.36 -14.12 13.65
CA ASN A 486 16.67 -15.51 13.27
C ASN A 486 15.71 -16.07 12.20
N LEU A 487 14.92 -15.21 11.55
CA LEU A 487 13.94 -15.59 10.54
C LEU A 487 14.38 -15.10 9.15
N SER A 488 13.98 -15.85 8.12
CA SER A 488 14.25 -15.48 6.73
C SER A 488 13.28 -14.40 6.25
N SER A 489 13.82 -13.33 5.65
CA SER A 489 13.06 -12.21 5.11
C SER A 489 13.40 -11.96 3.65
N GLU A 490 12.41 -11.49 2.89
CA GLU A 490 12.44 -11.53 1.43
C GLU A 490 12.04 -10.21 0.79
N LEU A 491 12.83 -9.77 -0.19
CA LEU A 491 12.44 -8.73 -1.17
C LEU A 491 12.36 -9.37 -2.56
N ASN A 492 11.18 -9.37 -3.14
CA ASN A 492 10.90 -9.97 -4.45
C ASN A 492 10.50 -8.87 -5.43
N ILE A 493 11.31 -8.66 -6.48
CA ILE A 493 11.05 -7.70 -7.57
C ILE A 493 10.81 -8.51 -8.85
N SER A 494 9.69 -8.24 -9.53
CA SER A 494 9.26 -8.97 -10.72
C SER A 494 8.44 -8.09 -11.65
N GLY A 495 8.06 -8.63 -12.81
CA GLY A 495 7.13 -7.96 -13.74
C GLY A 495 7.66 -6.60 -14.21
N THR A 496 6.91 -5.54 -13.93
CA THR A 496 7.25 -4.15 -14.30
C THR A 496 7.48 -3.26 -13.08
N ALA A 497 7.73 -3.84 -11.90
CA ALA A 497 8.00 -3.05 -10.69
C ALA A 497 9.27 -2.21 -10.86
N GLU A 498 9.26 -0.98 -10.33
CA GLU A 498 10.45 -0.15 -10.19
C GLU A 498 10.75 0.07 -8.70
N VAL A 499 12.00 -0.16 -8.30
CA VAL A 499 12.51 0.19 -6.97
C VAL A 499 13.66 1.18 -7.11
N ARG A 500 13.60 2.28 -6.35
CA ARG A 500 14.63 3.32 -6.31
C ARG A 500 15.13 3.49 -4.89
N VAL A 501 16.44 3.39 -4.69
CA VAL A 501 17.06 3.49 -3.36
C VAL A 501 18.55 3.78 -3.48
N ALA A 502 19.15 4.41 -2.48
CA ALA A 502 20.59 4.61 -2.44
C ALA A 502 21.35 3.27 -2.32
N LYS A 503 21.02 2.46 -1.30
CA LYS A 503 21.63 1.15 -1.07
C LYS A 503 20.61 0.11 -0.63
N ILE A 504 20.91 -1.15 -0.93
CA ILE A 504 20.24 -2.29 -0.30
C ILE A 504 21.26 -3.16 0.41
N MET A 505 21.03 -3.43 1.70
CA MET A 505 21.83 -4.40 2.46
C MET A 505 21.00 -5.65 2.75
N VAL A 506 21.57 -6.81 2.47
CA VAL A 506 20.92 -8.12 2.61
C VAL A 506 21.68 -8.91 3.66
N GLY A 507 20.97 -9.51 4.62
CA GLY A 507 21.55 -10.28 5.74
C GLY A 507 22.48 -9.41 6.58
N VAL A 508 21.93 -8.58 7.47
CA VAL A 508 22.68 -7.46 8.07
C VAL A 508 23.33 -7.83 9.42
N VAL A 509 22.54 -8.34 10.38
CA VAL A 509 23.01 -8.62 11.75
C VAL A 509 22.45 -9.95 12.28
N GLY A 510 23.24 -10.67 13.07
CA GLY A 510 22.82 -11.86 13.81
C GLY A 510 22.79 -13.14 12.97
N THR A 511 21.78 -13.98 13.16
CA THR A 511 21.57 -15.25 12.42
C THR A 511 20.52 -15.11 11.32
N THR A 512 20.31 -13.88 10.83
CA THR A 512 19.28 -13.58 9.85
C THR A 512 19.62 -14.14 8.48
N THR A 513 18.58 -14.53 7.73
CA THR A 513 18.69 -14.77 6.29
C THR A 513 17.94 -13.68 5.55
N GLY A 514 18.67 -12.82 4.84
CA GLY A 514 18.11 -11.92 3.84
C GLY A 514 18.11 -12.60 2.48
N THR A 515 16.99 -12.57 1.77
CA THR A 515 16.91 -13.05 0.38
C THR A 515 16.31 -11.99 -0.52
N MET A 516 16.97 -11.74 -1.65
CA MET A 516 16.44 -10.89 -2.70
C MET A 516 16.24 -11.70 -3.98
N ASN A 517 15.03 -11.72 -4.50
CA ASN A 517 14.70 -12.32 -5.79
C ASN A 517 14.45 -11.22 -6.83
N LEU A 518 15.23 -11.24 -7.91
CA LEU A 518 15.25 -10.23 -8.96
C LEU A 518 14.79 -10.85 -10.29
N ASP A 519 13.48 -11.12 -10.39
CA ASP A 519 12.80 -11.88 -11.46
C ASP A 519 12.13 -10.98 -12.51
N GLY A 520 12.63 -9.76 -12.72
CA GLY A 520 12.08 -8.77 -13.67
C GLY A 520 12.01 -7.36 -13.09
N GLY A 521 11.39 -6.43 -13.80
CA GLY A 521 11.32 -5.03 -13.38
C GLY A 521 12.65 -4.28 -13.46
N THR A 522 12.73 -3.15 -12.77
CA THR A 522 13.89 -2.24 -12.73
C THR A 522 14.28 -1.92 -11.29
N LEU A 523 15.57 -2.01 -10.98
CA LEU A 523 16.16 -1.59 -9.72
C LEU A 523 17.16 -0.46 -9.98
N LYS A 524 16.86 0.76 -9.53
CA LYS A 524 17.80 1.89 -9.52
C LYS A 524 18.49 1.96 -8.17
N VAL A 525 19.78 1.65 -8.14
CA VAL A 525 20.54 1.48 -6.89
C VAL A 525 21.99 1.93 -7.04
N GLY A 526 22.59 2.41 -5.95
CA GLY A 526 24.02 2.72 -5.88
C GLY A 526 24.88 1.55 -5.39
N GLU A 527 24.33 0.68 -4.55
CA GLU A 527 25.03 -0.48 -3.97
C GLU A 527 24.05 -1.58 -3.52
N ILE A 528 24.39 -2.83 -3.81
CA ILE A 528 23.79 -4.03 -3.23
C ILE A 528 24.86 -4.75 -2.41
N GLY A 529 24.69 -4.79 -1.10
CA GLY A 529 25.71 -5.28 -0.19
C GLY A 529 25.16 -6.20 0.90
N SER A 530 26.08 -6.60 1.78
CA SER A 530 25.81 -7.27 3.04
C SER A 530 26.75 -6.71 4.12
N GLY A 531 26.42 -6.95 5.39
CA GLY A 531 27.22 -6.56 6.55
C GLY A 531 26.98 -5.16 7.11
N ILE A 532 27.73 -4.85 8.18
CA ILE A 532 27.52 -3.74 9.11
C ILE A 532 27.80 -2.36 8.47
N PHE A 533 26.95 -1.39 8.83
CA PHE A 533 26.73 -0.10 8.18
C PHE A 533 27.97 0.82 8.02
N ALA A 534 28.05 1.50 6.87
CA ALA A 534 28.94 2.65 6.64
C ALA A 534 28.48 3.96 7.33
N ASP A 535 27.40 3.93 8.12
CA ASP A 535 26.76 5.11 8.74
C ASP A 535 27.19 5.38 10.20
N GLY A 536 28.19 4.66 10.70
CA GLY A 536 28.76 4.91 12.03
C GLY A 536 27.98 4.36 13.22
N ARG A 537 26.95 3.52 13.01
CA ARG A 537 26.38 2.69 14.10
C ARG A 537 27.35 1.54 14.46
N ALA A 538 28.36 1.85 15.27
CA ALA A 538 29.28 0.89 15.85
C ALA A 538 28.74 0.32 17.18
N ASN A 539 28.67 -1.00 17.28
CA ASN A 539 29.18 -1.79 18.40
C ASN A 539 28.85 -3.29 18.22
N ASP A 540 29.67 -4.01 17.46
CA ASP A 540 30.15 -5.33 17.88
C ASP A 540 31.52 -5.61 17.21
N PRO A 541 32.62 -5.75 17.97
CA PRO A 541 33.90 -6.22 17.46
C PRO A 541 33.89 -7.72 17.06
N ASP A 542 32.80 -8.43 17.29
CA ASP A 542 32.57 -9.83 16.88
C ASP A 542 31.44 -9.89 15.83
N ALA A 543 31.67 -9.30 14.65
CA ALA A 543 30.77 -9.43 13.50
C ALA A 543 30.64 -10.93 13.14
N SER A 544 29.65 -11.57 13.77
CA SER A 544 29.45 -13.01 13.75
C SER A 544 29.27 -13.48 12.31
N ALA A 545 30.08 -14.46 11.92
CA ALA A 545 30.05 -15.17 10.64
C ALA A 545 28.77 -16.02 10.44
N THR A 546 27.59 -15.52 10.82
CA THR A 546 26.33 -16.30 10.89
C THR A 546 25.12 -15.66 10.19
N THR A 547 25.25 -14.47 9.59
CA THR A 547 24.22 -13.93 8.67
C THR A 547 24.27 -14.65 7.32
N THR A 548 23.15 -14.69 6.60
CA THR A 548 23.10 -15.20 5.23
C THR A 548 22.48 -14.18 4.28
N ALA A 549 23.23 -13.77 3.27
CA ALA A 549 22.85 -12.79 2.25
C ALA A 549 22.75 -13.46 0.87
N ASN A 550 21.52 -13.77 0.45
CA ASN A 550 21.24 -14.44 -0.82
C ASN A 550 20.61 -13.45 -1.82
N VAL A 551 21.17 -13.36 -3.01
CA VAL A 551 20.58 -12.61 -4.14
C VAL A 551 20.50 -13.51 -5.36
N HIS A 552 19.31 -13.54 -5.95
CA HIS A 552 18.99 -14.32 -7.14
C HIS A 552 18.68 -13.39 -8.31
N PHE A 553 19.59 -13.33 -9.29
CA PHE A 553 19.45 -12.50 -10.49
C PHE A 553 18.76 -13.28 -11.60
N ASN A 554 17.59 -12.81 -12.04
CA ASN A 554 16.76 -13.53 -13.00
C ASN A 554 16.00 -12.55 -13.92
N GLY A 555 16.71 -11.54 -14.41
CA GLY A 555 16.21 -10.65 -15.47
C GLY A 555 15.78 -9.25 -15.05
N THR A 556 15.85 -8.87 -13.77
CA THR A 556 15.72 -7.46 -13.35
C THR A 556 16.82 -6.61 -13.99
N GLN A 557 16.44 -5.45 -14.54
CA GLN A 557 17.39 -4.44 -14.99
C GLN A 557 17.91 -3.63 -13.79
N ILE A 558 19.19 -3.79 -13.46
CA ILE A 558 19.84 -3.00 -12.41
C ILE A 558 20.47 -1.77 -13.08
N VAL A 559 20.09 -0.58 -12.67
CA VAL A 559 20.58 0.69 -13.22
C VAL A 559 21.34 1.43 -12.13
N ALA A 560 22.61 1.73 -12.37
CA ALA A 560 23.42 2.45 -11.41
C ALA A 560 22.98 3.92 -11.26
N THR A 561 22.90 4.37 -10.01
CA THR A 561 22.60 5.78 -9.68
C THR A 561 23.85 6.64 -9.47
N GLY A 562 25.04 6.03 -9.49
CA GLY A 562 26.32 6.71 -9.32
C GLY A 562 27.51 5.76 -9.44
N THR A 563 28.72 6.31 -9.48
CA THR A 563 29.98 5.57 -9.40
C THR A 563 30.10 4.84 -8.06
N SER A 564 30.53 3.57 -8.08
CA SER A 564 30.64 2.74 -6.88
C SER A 564 31.76 1.72 -7.03
N THR A 565 32.67 1.66 -6.05
CA THR A 565 33.74 0.64 -6.01
C THR A 565 33.30 -0.66 -5.34
N ALA A 566 32.05 -0.72 -4.88
CA ALA A 566 31.49 -1.86 -4.17
C ALA A 566 30.05 -2.13 -4.63
N PHE A 567 29.80 -2.01 -5.93
CA PHE A 567 28.45 -1.95 -6.49
C PHE A 567 27.59 -3.17 -6.14
N ILE A 568 28.18 -4.36 -6.22
CA ILE A 568 27.62 -5.61 -5.67
C ILE A 568 28.73 -6.25 -4.84
N THR A 569 28.50 -6.55 -3.57
CA THR A 569 29.56 -7.04 -2.68
C THR A 569 29.05 -7.84 -1.49
N LYS A 570 29.92 -8.67 -0.90
CA LYS A 570 29.73 -9.37 0.39
C LYS A 570 28.53 -10.33 0.47
N LEU A 571 27.96 -10.73 -0.65
CA LEU A 571 26.85 -11.69 -0.67
C LEU A 571 27.39 -13.11 -0.47
N ASP A 572 26.70 -13.91 0.35
CA ASP A 572 27.01 -15.34 0.50
C ASP A 572 26.64 -16.11 -0.77
N GLN A 573 25.53 -15.72 -1.41
CA GLN A 573 25.14 -16.23 -2.72
C GLN A 573 24.74 -15.10 -3.65
N ALA A 574 25.46 -14.99 -4.76
CA ALA A 574 25.09 -14.17 -5.92
C ALA A 574 24.82 -15.12 -7.10
N ASN A 575 23.63 -15.69 -7.14
CA ASN A 575 23.26 -16.73 -8.11
C ASN A 575 22.51 -16.13 -9.30
N ILE A 576 23.03 -16.34 -10.50
CA ILE A 576 22.44 -15.94 -11.78
C ILE A 576 21.60 -17.09 -12.33
N LYS A 577 20.28 -16.87 -12.39
CA LYS A 577 19.28 -17.79 -12.96
C LYS A 577 19.05 -17.48 -14.45
N GLY A 578 18.18 -18.24 -15.10
CA GLY A 578 17.98 -18.21 -16.56
C GLY A 578 17.70 -16.83 -17.18
N GLY A 579 17.07 -15.90 -16.45
CA GLY A 579 16.83 -14.53 -16.90
C GLY A 579 18.05 -13.60 -16.87
N GLY A 580 19.13 -14.01 -16.19
CA GLY A 580 20.43 -13.33 -16.19
C GLY A 580 20.57 -12.18 -15.18
N LEU A 581 21.82 -11.76 -14.99
CA LEU A 581 22.22 -10.52 -14.31
C LEU A 581 22.33 -9.42 -15.36
N LYS A 582 21.53 -8.36 -15.25
CA LYS A 582 21.53 -7.24 -16.19
C LYS A 582 21.96 -5.97 -15.46
N VAL A 583 23.13 -5.45 -15.83
CA VAL A 583 23.70 -4.22 -15.25
C VAL A 583 23.77 -3.16 -16.34
N ASP A 584 23.06 -2.05 -16.12
CA ASP A 584 23.23 -0.80 -16.84
C ASP A 584 24.07 0.15 -15.98
N SER A 585 25.30 0.41 -16.43
CA SER A 585 26.19 1.32 -15.71
C SER A 585 25.72 2.76 -15.76
N ASN A 586 24.83 3.13 -16.68
CA ASN A 586 24.26 4.47 -16.79
C ASN A 586 25.33 5.58 -16.80
N GLY A 587 26.45 5.31 -17.48
CA GLY A 587 27.61 6.23 -17.58
C GLY A 587 28.57 6.22 -16.39
N ASN A 588 28.33 5.41 -15.36
CA ASN A 588 29.15 5.36 -14.14
C ASN A 588 30.25 4.31 -14.19
N THR A 589 31.29 4.49 -13.36
CA THR A 589 32.30 3.46 -13.12
C THR A 589 31.92 2.61 -11.92
N LEU A 590 31.78 1.31 -12.13
CA LEU A 590 31.36 0.34 -11.13
C LEU A 590 32.46 -0.71 -10.94
N ALA A 591 32.68 -1.14 -9.71
CA ALA A 591 33.49 -2.31 -9.40
C ALA A 591 32.74 -3.26 -8.47
N THR A 592 32.99 -4.56 -8.63
CA THR A 592 32.42 -5.61 -7.80
C THR A 592 33.45 -6.71 -7.55
N ASN A 593 33.68 -7.03 -6.28
CA ASN A 593 34.46 -8.19 -5.86
C ASN A 593 33.59 -9.42 -5.58
N GLN A 594 32.30 -9.37 -5.97
CA GLN A 594 31.38 -10.48 -5.77
C GLN A 594 31.67 -11.60 -6.76
N VAL A 595 31.76 -12.83 -6.27
CA VAL A 595 31.75 -14.03 -7.13
C VAL A 595 30.31 -14.31 -7.54
N PHE A 596 30.04 -14.24 -8.84
CA PHE A 596 28.75 -14.64 -9.41
C PHE A 596 28.79 -16.11 -9.84
N SER A 597 27.72 -16.85 -9.53
CA SER A 597 27.57 -18.27 -9.85
C SER A 597 26.25 -18.53 -10.59
N GLY A 598 26.00 -19.77 -11.02
CA GLY A 598 24.72 -20.19 -11.60
C GLY A 598 24.76 -20.52 -13.10
N THR A 599 23.59 -20.81 -13.66
CA THR A 599 23.46 -21.23 -15.07
C THR A 599 23.13 -20.08 -16.01
N GLY A 600 22.72 -18.93 -15.49
CA GLY A 600 22.43 -17.74 -16.29
C GLY A 600 23.68 -16.96 -16.69
N GLY A 601 23.45 -15.89 -17.45
CA GLY A 601 24.49 -15.04 -18.02
C GLY A 601 24.52 -13.61 -17.47
N LEU A 602 25.61 -12.90 -17.73
CA LEU A 602 25.79 -11.48 -17.44
C LEU A 602 25.53 -10.64 -18.69
N THR A 603 24.72 -9.59 -18.57
CA THR A 603 24.59 -8.54 -19.59
C THR A 603 25.02 -7.21 -19.01
N LYS A 604 26.07 -6.62 -19.57
CA LYS A 604 26.56 -5.28 -19.25
C LYS A 604 26.13 -4.30 -20.34
N SER A 605 25.47 -3.22 -19.94
CA SER A 605 25.00 -2.12 -20.79
C SER A 605 25.33 -0.76 -20.15
N GLY A 606 24.98 0.34 -20.82
CA GLY A 606 25.33 1.70 -20.40
C GLY A 606 26.77 2.08 -20.74
N ALA A 607 27.00 3.37 -20.95
CA ALA A 607 28.28 3.88 -21.47
C ALA A 607 29.48 3.77 -20.49
N GLY A 608 29.23 3.57 -19.20
CA GLY A 608 30.27 3.47 -18.17
C GLY A 608 30.91 2.08 -18.06
N THR A 609 31.79 1.91 -17.07
CA THR A 609 32.56 0.67 -16.86
C THR A 609 31.98 -0.19 -15.75
N LEU A 610 31.96 -1.52 -15.92
CA LEU A 610 31.79 -2.49 -14.84
C LEU A 610 33.07 -3.32 -14.73
N THR A 611 33.75 -3.24 -13.59
CA THR A 611 34.95 -4.03 -13.30
C THR A 611 34.60 -5.23 -12.41
N LEU A 612 34.91 -6.44 -12.87
CA LEU A 612 34.87 -7.65 -12.05
C LEU A 612 36.24 -7.84 -11.37
N GLU A 613 36.24 -7.82 -10.04
CA GLU A 613 37.45 -7.96 -9.23
C GLU A 613 37.66 -9.38 -8.71
N ALA A 614 36.68 -10.27 -8.92
CA ALA A 614 36.76 -11.68 -8.57
C ALA A 614 36.34 -12.57 -9.75
N SER A 615 36.87 -13.79 -9.78
CA SER A 615 36.56 -14.77 -10.82
C SER A 615 35.18 -15.36 -10.61
N SER A 616 34.29 -15.11 -11.56
CA SER A 616 32.92 -15.61 -11.55
C SER A 616 32.82 -16.99 -12.19
N THR A 617 31.89 -17.81 -11.69
CA THR A 617 31.71 -19.23 -12.05
C THR A 617 30.39 -19.51 -12.75
N TYR A 618 29.63 -18.48 -13.13
CA TYR A 618 28.43 -18.66 -13.94
C TYR A 618 28.77 -19.23 -15.33
N THR A 619 27.87 -20.04 -15.87
CA THR A 619 28.11 -20.80 -17.12
C THR A 619 27.39 -20.22 -18.35
N GLY A 620 26.41 -19.33 -18.13
CA GLY A 620 25.68 -18.67 -19.20
C GLY A 620 26.51 -17.62 -19.95
N LYS A 621 25.93 -17.11 -21.04
CA LYS A 621 26.55 -16.13 -21.94
C LYS A 621 26.89 -14.82 -21.22
N THR A 622 28.11 -14.32 -21.44
CA THR A 622 28.50 -12.95 -21.10
C THR A 622 28.23 -12.05 -22.31
N THR A 623 27.48 -10.98 -22.13
CA THR A 623 27.17 -9.99 -23.17
C THR A 623 27.62 -8.62 -22.73
N VAL A 624 28.51 -8.00 -23.49
CA VAL A 624 28.88 -6.59 -23.35
C VAL A 624 28.15 -5.82 -24.45
N ALA A 625 26.98 -5.30 -24.10
CA ALA A 625 26.09 -4.56 -25.00
C ALA A 625 26.45 -3.07 -25.12
N GLY A 626 27.24 -2.54 -24.19
CA GLY A 626 27.69 -1.15 -24.22
C GLY A 626 28.68 -0.79 -23.11
N GLY A 627 29.47 0.25 -23.35
CA GLY A 627 30.55 0.68 -22.46
C GLY A 627 31.61 -0.40 -22.31
N THR A 628 32.20 -0.49 -21.12
CA THR A 628 33.30 -1.42 -20.82
C THR A 628 32.91 -2.45 -19.77
N LEU A 629 33.18 -3.73 -20.03
CA LEU A 629 33.32 -4.76 -19.01
C LEU A 629 34.82 -4.97 -18.79
N ALA A 630 35.33 -4.68 -17.60
CA ALA A 630 36.75 -4.83 -17.26
C ALA A 630 36.97 -6.01 -16.30
N LEU A 631 38.08 -6.71 -16.46
CA LEU A 631 38.54 -7.76 -15.55
C LEU A 631 39.79 -7.28 -14.81
N SER A 632 39.78 -7.33 -13.48
CA SER A 632 41.00 -7.12 -12.69
C SER A 632 41.95 -8.31 -12.83
N SER A 633 43.11 -8.26 -12.19
CA SER A 633 44.07 -9.38 -12.12
C SER A 633 43.50 -10.65 -11.49
N THR A 634 42.46 -10.53 -10.66
CA THR A 634 41.73 -11.63 -10.03
C THR A 634 40.32 -11.81 -10.60
N GLY A 635 39.89 -10.92 -11.49
CA GLY A 635 38.64 -10.96 -12.21
C GLY A 635 38.63 -12.05 -13.28
N GLY A 636 37.46 -12.65 -13.53
CA GLY A 636 37.36 -13.74 -14.49
C GLY A 636 35.93 -14.09 -14.89
N ILE A 637 35.79 -14.54 -16.14
CA ILE A 637 34.55 -15.06 -16.75
C ILE A 637 34.80 -16.39 -17.46
N GLY A 638 35.79 -17.16 -16.99
CA GLY A 638 36.32 -18.35 -17.67
C GLY A 638 35.35 -19.53 -17.78
N ALA A 639 34.25 -19.54 -17.01
CA ALA A 639 33.19 -20.55 -17.11
C ALA A 639 32.09 -20.17 -18.12
N SER A 640 32.08 -18.94 -18.63
CA SER A 640 31.06 -18.49 -19.60
C SER A 640 31.22 -19.24 -20.92
N SER A 641 30.16 -19.89 -21.39
CA SER A 641 30.16 -20.64 -22.65
C SER A 641 30.33 -19.75 -23.88
N THR A 642 29.80 -18.53 -23.83
CA THR A 642 29.87 -17.56 -24.93
C THR A 642 30.13 -16.18 -24.38
N ILE A 643 31.07 -15.46 -24.99
CA ILE A 643 31.38 -14.08 -24.72
C ILE A 643 31.02 -13.28 -25.98
N GLU A 644 30.05 -12.40 -25.88
CA GLU A 644 29.65 -11.49 -26.95
C GLU A 644 30.04 -10.07 -26.59
N VAL A 645 30.81 -9.42 -27.45
CA VAL A 645 31.14 -8.00 -27.35
C VAL A 645 30.49 -7.29 -28.53
N GLN A 646 29.43 -6.52 -28.27
CA GLN A 646 28.68 -5.85 -29.33
C GLN A 646 29.42 -4.62 -29.86
N GLY A 647 29.01 -4.13 -31.04
CA GLY A 647 29.64 -2.97 -31.68
C GLY A 647 29.69 -1.76 -30.76
N GLY A 648 30.85 -1.12 -30.66
CA GLY A 648 31.10 0.02 -29.78
C GLY A 648 31.29 -0.32 -28.30
N ALA A 649 31.20 -1.59 -27.91
CA ALA A 649 31.51 -2.06 -26.56
C ALA A 649 32.94 -2.59 -26.45
N VAL A 650 33.45 -2.62 -25.22
CA VAL A 650 34.82 -3.03 -24.90
C VAL A 650 34.83 -4.11 -23.83
N LEU A 651 35.53 -5.20 -24.08
CA LEU A 651 35.99 -6.13 -23.05
C LEU A 651 37.45 -5.81 -22.72
N ASP A 652 37.70 -5.25 -21.54
CA ASP A 652 39.04 -4.91 -21.08
C ASP A 652 39.58 -6.02 -20.18
N VAL A 653 40.54 -6.77 -20.71
CA VAL A 653 41.27 -7.83 -20.01
C VAL A 653 42.72 -7.43 -19.72
N SER A 654 43.06 -6.14 -19.81
CA SER A 654 44.41 -5.64 -19.57
C SER A 654 44.92 -5.86 -18.14
N GLY A 655 44.00 -6.01 -17.18
CA GLY A 655 44.33 -6.40 -15.81
C GLY A 655 44.74 -7.87 -15.66
N VAL A 656 44.38 -8.73 -16.62
CA VAL A 656 44.65 -10.17 -16.60
C VAL A 656 45.93 -10.47 -17.38
N ASN A 657 46.92 -11.10 -16.73
CA ASN A 657 48.16 -11.47 -17.38
C ASN A 657 47.97 -12.70 -18.29
N GLY A 658 47.91 -12.50 -19.60
CA GLY A 658 47.75 -13.57 -20.59
C GLY A 658 46.33 -14.15 -20.62
N TRP A 659 45.33 -13.29 -20.82
CA TRP A 659 43.93 -13.74 -20.91
C TRP A 659 43.75 -14.80 -22.00
N THR A 660 43.00 -15.85 -21.68
CA THR A 660 42.77 -16.98 -22.58
C THR A 660 41.27 -17.23 -22.76
N LEU A 661 40.82 -17.26 -24.01
CA LEU A 661 39.56 -17.89 -24.39
C LEU A 661 39.79 -19.40 -24.46
N SER A 662 39.22 -20.14 -23.52
CA SER A 662 39.45 -21.58 -23.36
C SER A 662 38.79 -22.41 -24.48
N ALA A 663 39.33 -23.60 -24.72
CA ALA A 663 38.70 -24.59 -25.59
C ALA A 663 37.27 -24.88 -25.12
N GLY A 664 36.29 -24.78 -26.02
CA GLY A 664 34.86 -24.92 -25.71
C GLY A 664 34.12 -23.61 -25.44
N GLN A 665 34.83 -22.48 -25.30
CA GLN A 665 34.22 -21.15 -25.28
C GLN A 665 34.09 -20.59 -26.71
N THR A 666 33.10 -19.72 -26.92
CA THR A 666 32.95 -18.94 -28.15
C THR A 666 33.09 -17.45 -27.86
N LEU A 667 33.88 -16.73 -28.65
CA LEU A 667 33.93 -15.27 -28.67
C LEU A 667 33.24 -14.76 -29.93
N THR A 668 32.35 -13.79 -29.79
CA THR A 668 31.57 -13.24 -30.91
C THR A 668 31.27 -11.75 -30.76
N GLY A 669 30.69 -11.15 -31.81
CA GLY A 669 30.27 -9.76 -31.85
C GLY A 669 31.27 -8.85 -32.57
N ALA A 670 30.87 -7.59 -32.75
CA ALA A 670 31.60 -6.57 -33.52
C ALA A 670 32.36 -5.54 -32.65
N GLY A 671 32.59 -5.88 -31.38
CA GLY A 671 33.22 -4.98 -30.41
C GLY A 671 34.74 -5.07 -30.40
N SER A 672 35.34 -4.56 -29.32
CA SER A 672 36.78 -4.60 -29.13
C SER A 672 37.19 -5.30 -27.84
N ILE A 673 38.36 -5.94 -27.88
CA ILE A 673 39.04 -6.51 -26.71
C ILE A 673 40.34 -5.77 -26.49
N THR A 674 40.58 -5.32 -25.28
CA THR A 674 41.84 -4.65 -24.89
C THR A 674 42.60 -5.55 -23.93
N ALA A 675 43.89 -5.78 -24.18
CA ALA A 675 44.74 -6.58 -23.31
C ALA A 675 46.10 -5.92 -23.06
N GLY A 676 46.82 -6.41 -22.05
CA GLY A 676 48.17 -5.93 -21.72
C GLY A 676 49.25 -6.52 -22.65
N GLN A 677 50.51 -6.24 -22.32
CA GLN A 677 51.67 -6.65 -23.14
C GLN A 677 51.81 -8.17 -23.34
N ALA A 678 51.22 -8.99 -22.46
CA ALA A 678 51.21 -10.44 -22.60
C ALA A 678 50.32 -10.95 -23.74
N GLY A 679 49.52 -10.07 -24.36
CA GLY A 679 48.58 -10.41 -25.41
C GLY A 679 47.44 -11.30 -24.94
N ILE A 680 46.73 -11.89 -25.90
CA ILE A 680 45.63 -12.83 -25.67
C ILE A 680 45.87 -14.17 -26.36
N THR A 681 45.37 -15.24 -25.76
CA THR A 681 45.33 -16.57 -26.37
C THR A 681 43.88 -16.95 -26.68
N LEU A 682 43.61 -17.37 -27.91
CA LEU A 682 42.29 -17.70 -28.43
C LEU A 682 42.24 -19.20 -28.78
N ALA A 683 42.01 -20.04 -27.77
CA ALA A 683 41.90 -21.50 -27.91
C ALA A 683 40.48 -21.98 -28.16
N GLY A 684 39.49 -21.13 -27.93
CA GLY A 684 38.08 -21.36 -28.27
C GLY A 684 37.75 -21.07 -29.74
N GLN A 685 36.45 -20.97 -30.01
CA GLN A 685 35.91 -20.57 -31.32
C GLN A 685 35.74 -19.05 -31.38
N ILE A 686 36.09 -18.44 -32.51
CA ILE A 686 35.94 -17.01 -32.80
C ILE A 686 34.95 -16.83 -33.94
N ASN A 687 33.89 -16.05 -33.71
CA ASN A 687 32.83 -15.74 -34.67
C ASN A 687 32.69 -14.20 -34.75
N PRO A 688 33.52 -13.52 -35.55
CA PRO A 688 33.49 -12.05 -35.62
C PRO A 688 32.12 -11.51 -36.05
N GLY A 689 31.75 -10.35 -35.53
CA GLY A 689 30.57 -9.63 -35.97
C GLY A 689 29.23 -10.25 -35.57
N SER A 690 28.18 -9.77 -36.24
CA SER A 690 26.87 -10.45 -36.33
C SER A 690 26.66 -11.01 -37.74
N SER A 691 27.78 -11.40 -38.38
CA SER A 691 27.82 -12.17 -39.62
C SER A 691 27.29 -11.47 -40.89
N PRO A 692 28.13 -10.78 -41.69
CA PRO A 692 29.56 -10.49 -41.46
C PRO A 692 29.85 -9.22 -40.63
N GLY A 693 30.95 -9.19 -39.85
CA GLY A 693 31.44 -7.99 -39.15
C GLY A 693 32.85 -8.07 -38.56
N THR A 694 33.32 -6.98 -37.94
CA THR A 694 34.70 -6.84 -37.45
C THR A 694 34.81 -7.00 -35.94
N LEU A 695 35.68 -7.88 -35.47
CA LEU A 695 36.09 -8.00 -34.07
C LEU A 695 37.52 -7.46 -33.91
N THR A 696 37.70 -6.42 -33.09
CA THR A 696 39.01 -5.78 -32.89
C THR A 696 39.71 -6.29 -31.65
N LEU A 697 40.99 -6.64 -31.77
CA LEU A 697 41.88 -7.08 -30.71
C LEU A 697 42.98 -6.03 -30.55
N ASN A 698 42.87 -5.18 -29.52
CA ASN A 698 43.82 -4.11 -29.20
C ASN A 698 45.08 -4.65 -28.49
N SER A 699 45.67 -5.72 -29.03
CA SER A 699 46.87 -6.38 -28.53
C SER A 699 47.36 -7.45 -29.52
N SER A 700 48.59 -7.92 -29.38
CA SER A 700 49.01 -9.18 -30.01
C SER A 700 48.12 -10.36 -29.58
N ALA A 701 47.84 -11.27 -30.52
CA ALA A 701 46.94 -12.41 -30.31
C ALA A 701 47.55 -13.73 -30.81
N THR A 702 47.40 -14.80 -30.03
CA THR A 702 47.74 -16.17 -30.44
C THR A 702 46.47 -16.98 -30.62
N LEU A 703 46.16 -17.40 -31.83
CA LEU A 703 45.04 -18.29 -32.13
C LEU A 703 45.55 -19.73 -32.11
N THR A 704 44.84 -20.58 -31.37
CA THR A 704 45.06 -22.03 -31.35
C THR A 704 43.78 -22.82 -31.62
N GLY A 705 42.61 -22.15 -31.52
CA GLY A 705 41.30 -22.73 -31.75
C GLY A 705 40.78 -22.54 -33.18
N LEU A 706 39.49 -22.26 -33.31
CA LEU A 706 38.79 -22.12 -34.59
C LEU A 706 38.48 -20.65 -34.87
N LEU A 707 38.90 -20.13 -36.01
CA LEU A 707 38.30 -18.95 -36.61
C LEU A 707 37.17 -19.39 -37.53
N ASN A 708 35.93 -19.03 -37.22
CA ASN A 708 34.80 -19.22 -38.12
C ASN A 708 34.45 -17.87 -38.74
N ALA A 709 34.71 -17.75 -40.04
CA ALA A 709 34.51 -16.53 -40.80
C ALA A 709 33.41 -16.72 -41.85
N GLU A 710 32.62 -15.70 -42.07
CA GLU A 710 31.61 -15.63 -43.11
C GLU A 710 32.01 -14.65 -44.21
N VAL A 711 31.74 -15.02 -45.44
CA VAL A 711 31.90 -14.17 -46.63
C VAL A 711 30.59 -14.11 -47.39
N THR A 712 30.21 -12.92 -47.84
CA THR A 712 28.96 -12.70 -48.60
C THR A 712 29.26 -12.14 -49.98
N GLY A 713 29.04 -12.98 -51.00
CA GLY A 713 29.15 -12.59 -52.40
C GLY A 713 28.02 -11.64 -52.82
N GLY A 714 28.32 -10.69 -53.70
CA GLY A 714 27.40 -9.62 -54.12
C GLY A 714 27.58 -8.32 -53.32
N ALA A 715 27.27 -8.33 -52.01
CA ALA A 715 27.52 -7.18 -51.12
C ALA A 715 29.02 -7.00 -50.78
N THR A 716 29.82 -8.04 -51.01
CA THR A 716 31.27 -8.08 -50.79
C THR A 716 31.67 -7.74 -49.36
N THR A 717 31.04 -8.38 -48.38
CA THR A 717 31.35 -8.27 -46.95
C THR A 717 31.98 -9.56 -46.42
N ALA A 718 32.86 -9.43 -45.43
CA ALA A 718 33.48 -10.55 -44.75
C ALA A 718 33.64 -10.29 -43.25
N ASP A 719 33.68 -11.36 -42.48
CA ASP A 719 34.14 -11.31 -41.10
C ASP A 719 35.62 -10.94 -41.05
N LEU A 720 35.96 -10.10 -40.09
CA LEU A 720 37.31 -9.62 -39.88
C LEU A 720 37.71 -9.79 -38.41
N VAL A 721 38.84 -10.45 -38.18
CA VAL A 721 39.59 -10.32 -36.92
C VAL A 721 40.70 -9.30 -37.12
N ASP A 722 40.55 -8.13 -36.52
CA ASP A 722 41.51 -7.03 -36.64
C ASP A 722 42.45 -7.02 -35.43
N VAL A 723 43.74 -7.27 -35.64
CA VAL A 723 44.73 -7.44 -34.56
C VAL A 723 45.73 -6.30 -34.56
N ASN A 724 45.68 -5.46 -33.54
CA ASN A 724 46.65 -4.39 -33.31
C ASN A 724 47.90 -4.96 -32.61
N GLY A 725 48.68 -5.73 -33.37
CA GLY A 725 49.92 -6.35 -32.93
C GLY A 725 50.29 -7.59 -33.75
N THR A 726 51.08 -8.47 -33.15
CA THR A 726 51.44 -9.75 -33.79
C THR A 726 50.26 -10.73 -33.72
N LEU A 727 49.85 -11.27 -34.87
CA LEU A 727 48.97 -12.41 -34.98
C LEU A 727 49.80 -13.70 -35.07
N THR A 728 49.64 -14.61 -34.12
CA THR A 728 50.28 -15.93 -34.13
C THR A 728 49.24 -17.01 -34.38
N LEU A 729 49.39 -17.78 -35.47
CA LEU A 729 48.58 -18.94 -35.79
C LEU A 729 49.33 -20.21 -35.35
N SER A 730 48.96 -20.76 -34.19
CA SER A 730 49.63 -21.92 -33.59
C SER A 730 48.66 -23.09 -33.48
N GLY A 731 48.53 -23.87 -34.55
CA GLY A 731 47.55 -24.96 -34.63
C GLY A 731 46.11 -24.52 -34.86
N ALA A 732 45.87 -23.21 -35.04
CA ALA A 732 44.55 -22.67 -35.36
C ALA A 732 43.99 -23.26 -36.65
N THR A 733 42.66 -23.41 -36.71
CA THR A 733 41.95 -23.82 -37.93
C THR A 733 41.03 -22.71 -38.40
N LEU A 734 40.80 -22.66 -39.71
CA LEU A 734 39.84 -21.75 -40.34
C LEU A 734 38.62 -22.54 -40.84
N SER A 735 37.42 -22.08 -40.52
CA SER A 735 36.18 -22.47 -41.16
C SER A 735 35.64 -21.26 -41.91
N LEU A 736 35.32 -21.43 -43.19
CA LEU A 736 34.80 -20.37 -44.05
C LEU A 736 33.38 -20.73 -44.51
N THR A 737 32.41 -19.89 -44.15
CA THR A 737 31.02 -20.03 -44.54
C THR A 737 30.67 -19.06 -45.66
N ASN A 738 30.09 -19.59 -46.73
CA ASN A 738 29.71 -18.83 -47.92
C ASN A 738 28.22 -18.45 -47.85
N LEU A 739 27.92 -17.16 -47.73
CA LEU A 739 26.55 -16.63 -47.59
C LEU A 739 25.97 -16.04 -48.89
N GLY A 740 26.63 -16.23 -50.04
CA GLY A 740 26.18 -15.69 -51.32
C GLY A 740 26.87 -16.30 -52.54
N THR A 741 26.65 -15.68 -53.70
CA THR A 741 27.30 -16.05 -54.98
C THR A 741 28.51 -15.16 -55.23
N PHE A 742 29.65 -15.76 -55.55
CA PHE A 742 30.92 -15.05 -55.75
C PHE A 742 31.29 -14.96 -57.23
N THR A 743 31.92 -13.86 -57.61
CA THR A 743 32.60 -13.72 -58.90
C THR A 743 34.05 -14.17 -58.75
N LEU A 744 34.59 -14.82 -59.78
CA LEU A 744 36.02 -15.14 -59.81
C LEU A 744 36.83 -13.84 -59.69
N GLY A 745 37.77 -13.81 -58.74
CA GLY A 745 38.56 -12.64 -58.40
C GLY A 745 38.03 -11.84 -57.20
N ASP A 746 36.83 -12.14 -56.67
CA ASP A 746 36.35 -11.53 -55.43
C ASP A 746 37.35 -11.86 -54.30
N LYS A 747 37.92 -10.82 -53.69
CA LYS A 747 38.92 -10.92 -52.62
C LYS A 747 38.33 -10.42 -51.32
N PHE A 748 38.56 -11.10 -50.21
CA PHE A 748 38.05 -10.75 -48.87
C PHE A 748 39.18 -10.77 -47.84
N THR A 749 39.16 -9.86 -46.87
CA THR A 749 40.10 -9.89 -45.74
C THR A 749 39.46 -10.61 -44.55
N LEU A 750 40.12 -11.66 -44.06
CA LEU A 750 39.67 -12.42 -42.89
C LEU A 750 40.39 -12.01 -41.60
N ALA A 751 41.64 -11.53 -41.73
CA ALA A 751 42.40 -11.00 -40.61
C ALA A 751 43.30 -9.83 -41.06
N ALA A 752 43.49 -8.87 -40.16
CA ALA A 752 44.49 -7.80 -40.28
C ALA A 752 45.44 -7.85 -39.07
N TYR A 753 46.72 -7.51 -39.27
CA TYR A 753 47.76 -7.62 -38.25
C TYR A 753 48.96 -6.68 -38.51
N ASP A 754 49.80 -6.42 -37.50
CA ASP A 754 51.09 -5.73 -37.67
C ASP A 754 52.20 -6.70 -38.11
N SER A 755 52.18 -7.93 -37.60
CA SER A 755 53.06 -9.03 -38.05
C SER A 755 52.37 -10.39 -37.90
N LEU A 756 52.71 -11.34 -38.76
CA LEU A 756 52.14 -12.69 -38.76
C LEU A 756 53.20 -13.75 -38.43
N VAL A 757 52.83 -14.71 -37.60
CA VAL A 757 53.61 -15.93 -37.32
C VAL A 757 52.76 -17.16 -37.57
N GLY A 758 53.16 -18.03 -38.50
CA GLY A 758 52.48 -19.28 -38.80
C GLY A 758 51.37 -19.18 -39.86
N THR A 759 50.68 -20.29 -40.09
CA THR A 759 49.54 -20.43 -41.02
C THR A 759 48.43 -21.25 -40.36
N PHE A 760 47.20 -21.24 -40.91
CA PHE A 760 46.14 -22.12 -40.41
C PHE A 760 46.51 -23.58 -40.66
N ALA A 761 46.31 -24.44 -39.65
CA ALA A 761 46.72 -25.84 -39.67
C ALA A 761 46.06 -26.65 -40.79
N ASN A 762 44.82 -26.32 -41.15
CA ASN A 762 44.10 -26.94 -42.27
C ASN A 762 44.42 -26.33 -43.64
N PHE A 763 45.14 -25.19 -43.69
CA PHE A 763 45.53 -24.47 -44.91
C PHE A 763 46.98 -23.99 -44.81
N SER A 764 47.91 -24.93 -44.72
CA SER A 764 49.27 -24.64 -44.25
C SER A 764 50.20 -23.95 -45.23
N ALA A 765 49.82 -23.83 -46.52
CA ALA A 765 50.65 -23.24 -47.56
C ALA A 765 50.08 -21.90 -48.03
N ASP A 766 51.00 -20.95 -48.23
CA ASP A 766 50.70 -19.62 -48.78
C ASP A 766 50.40 -19.69 -50.28
N ASP A 767 49.62 -18.72 -50.76
CA ASP A 767 49.26 -18.53 -52.17
C ASP A 767 48.63 -19.78 -52.83
N THR A 768 48.05 -20.67 -52.02
CA THR A 768 47.57 -22.00 -52.41
C THR A 768 46.05 -22.04 -52.52
N VAL A 769 45.54 -22.82 -53.49
CA VAL A 769 44.10 -22.98 -53.72
C VAL A 769 43.55 -24.11 -52.85
N TYR A 770 42.52 -23.79 -52.07
CA TYR A 770 41.80 -24.71 -51.20
C TYR A 770 40.29 -24.68 -51.49
N SER A 771 39.61 -25.81 -51.29
CA SER A 771 38.15 -25.89 -51.35
C SER A 771 37.57 -25.64 -49.96
N MET A 772 36.82 -24.55 -49.78
CA MET A 772 36.19 -24.14 -48.52
C MET A 772 34.80 -23.59 -48.77
N GLY A 773 33.81 -23.96 -47.95
CA GLY A 773 32.42 -23.49 -48.10
C GLY A 773 31.76 -23.84 -49.45
N GLY A 774 32.27 -24.85 -50.16
CA GLY A 774 31.77 -25.23 -51.50
C GLY A 774 32.32 -24.37 -52.67
N GLN A 775 33.30 -23.51 -52.43
CA GLN A 775 34.00 -22.69 -53.43
C GLN A 775 35.52 -22.92 -53.34
N PHE A 776 36.23 -22.75 -54.45
CA PHE A 776 37.68 -22.71 -54.45
C PHE A 776 38.19 -21.31 -54.16
N TRP A 777 39.10 -21.21 -53.21
CA TRP A 777 39.70 -19.97 -52.73
C TRP A 777 41.21 -20.09 -52.76
N ARG A 778 41.90 -19.06 -53.25
CA ARG A 778 43.32 -18.87 -52.99
C ARG A 778 43.48 -18.09 -51.69
N ILE A 779 44.18 -18.67 -50.72
CA ILE A 779 44.54 -17.98 -49.47
C ILE A 779 45.90 -17.32 -49.62
N ASP A 780 46.01 -16.07 -49.22
CA ASP A 780 47.25 -15.30 -49.16
C ASP A 780 47.43 -14.83 -47.71
N TYR A 781 48.52 -15.24 -47.09
CA TYR A 781 48.83 -14.93 -45.70
C TYR A 781 49.63 -13.64 -45.53
N ASN A 782 50.19 -13.05 -46.59
CA ASN A 782 51.08 -11.89 -46.51
C ASN A 782 50.67 -10.75 -47.46
N ASP A 783 49.39 -10.72 -47.86
CA ASP A 783 48.85 -9.70 -48.72
C ASP A 783 49.06 -8.32 -48.09
N THR A 784 49.50 -7.37 -48.92
CA THR A 784 49.74 -5.97 -48.51
C THR A 784 48.56 -5.07 -48.87
N LEU A 785 47.57 -5.61 -49.57
CA LEU A 785 46.35 -4.92 -49.98
C LEU A 785 45.13 -5.66 -49.42
N PRO A 786 44.22 -4.98 -48.72
CA PRO A 786 43.02 -5.64 -48.21
C PRO A 786 42.09 -6.10 -49.35
N GLY A 787 41.25 -7.09 -49.06
CA GLY A 787 40.07 -7.46 -49.85
C GLY A 787 38.87 -6.54 -49.60
N LEU A 788 37.75 -6.88 -50.23
CA LEU A 788 36.46 -6.20 -50.13
C LEU A 788 35.71 -6.67 -48.88
N ASN A 789 35.43 -5.72 -47.97
CA ASN A 789 34.66 -5.95 -46.73
C ASN A 789 33.47 -4.95 -46.57
N GLY A 790 32.81 -4.54 -47.66
CA GLY A 790 31.51 -3.85 -47.59
C GLY A 790 31.47 -2.32 -47.52
N GLY A 791 32.60 -1.63 -47.73
CA GLY A 791 32.64 -0.18 -47.95
C GLY A 791 32.79 0.69 -46.69
N GLY A 792 33.75 1.61 -46.73
CA GLY A 792 33.81 2.83 -45.90
C GLY A 792 34.67 2.78 -44.64
N ASP A 793 34.74 1.65 -43.93
CA ASP A 793 35.42 1.58 -42.62
C ASP A 793 36.22 0.28 -42.46
N LEU A 794 37.13 0.01 -43.41
CA LEU A 794 38.41 -0.49 -42.94
C LEU A 794 39.00 0.72 -42.22
N GLN A 795 38.88 0.77 -40.90
CA GLN A 795 39.70 1.64 -40.07
C GLN A 795 41.11 1.34 -40.54
N THR A 796 41.69 2.22 -41.37
CA THR A 796 42.92 1.90 -42.13
C THR A 796 43.92 1.39 -41.11
N PRO A 797 44.25 0.09 -41.10
CA PRO A 797 45.22 -0.38 -40.13
C PRO A 797 46.50 0.39 -40.43
N GLY A 798 47.22 0.75 -39.37
CA GLY A 798 48.31 1.72 -39.46
C GLY A 798 49.31 1.34 -40.57
N PRO A 799 50.04 2.32 -41.15
CA PRO A 799 51.03 2.04 -42.17
C PRO A 799 52.01 0.95 -41.71
N GLY A 800 52.03 -0.19 -42.41
CA GLY A 800 52.86 -1.37 -42.07
C GLY A 800 52.10 -2.67 -41.79
N SER A 801 50.77 -2.66 -41.85
CA SER A 801 49.89 -3.81 -41.60
C SER A 801 49.83 -4.81 -42.77
N GLY A 802 49.73 -6.10 -42.45
CA GLY A 802 49.52 -7.20 -43.40
C GLY A 802 48.15 -7.85 -43.24
N PHE A 803 47.72 -8.60 -44.25
CA PHE A 803 46.38 -9.19 -44.33
C PHE A 803 46.43 -10.69 -44.60
N ILE A 804 45.50 -11.42 -44.00
CA ILE A 804 45.12 -12.75 -44.50
C ILE A 804 43.92 -12.56 -45.41
N THR A 805 44.09 -12.79 -46.71
CA THR A 805 43.02 -12.65 -47.70
C THR A 805 42.65 -13.98 -48.35
N VAL A 806 41.39 -14.09 -48.78
CA VAL A 806 40.92 -15.19 -49.63
C VAL A 806 40.37 -14.63 -50.92
N THR A 807 40.79 -15.18 -52.06
CA THR A 807 40.34 -14.78 -53.40
C THR A 807 39.60 -15.92 -54.08
N ALA A 808 38.39 -15.68 -54.59
CA ALA A 808 37.60 -16.68 -55.31
C ALA A 808 38.31 -17.06 -56.63
N VAL A 809 38.56 -18.35 -56.84
CA VAL A 809 39.30 -18.87 -58.01
C VAL A 809 38.54 -20.04 -58.67
N PRO A 810 38.77 -20.32 -59.96
CA PRO A 810 38.15 -21.46 -60.64
C PRO A 810 38.67 -22.80 -60.10
N GLU A 811 37.91 -23.87 -60.35
CA GLU A 811 38.33 -25.23 -60.00
C GLU A 811 39.68 -25.60 -60.64
N PRO A 812 40.62 -26.25 -59.91
CA PRO A 812 41.96 -26.56 -60.41
C PRO A 812 42.00 -27.31 -61.75
N ALA A 813 40.99 -28.15 -62.05
CA ALA A 813 40.90 -28.86 -63.33
C ALA A 813 40.63 -27.93 -64.53
N ALA A 814 39.93 -26.80 -64.33
CA ALA A 814 39.66 -25.82 -65.37
C ALA A 814 40.93 -25.04 -65.78
N MET A 815 41.87 -24.84 -64.85
CA MET A 815 43.15 -24.18 -65.13
C MET A 815 44.09 -25.02 -66.00
N LEU A 816 44.04 -26.35 -65.87
CA LEU A 816 44.84 -27.27 -66.66
C LEU A 816 44.31 -27.40 -68.11
N LEU A 817 43.00 -27.37 -68.32
CA LEU A 817 42.42 -27.40 -69.69
C LEU A 817 42.67 -26.10 -70.47
N GLY A 818 42.64 -24.94 -69.81
CA GLY A 818 42.89 -23.64 -70.46
C GLY A 818 44.34 -23.49 -70.97
N SER A 819 45.31 -24.02 -70.22
CA SER A 819 46.73 -24.00 -70.62
C SER A 819 47.06 -25.04 -71.69
N LEU A 820 46.43 -26.22 -71.68
CA LEU A 820 46.51 -27.19 -72.79
C LEU A 820 45.86 -26.69 -74.08
N GLY A 821 44.76 -25.92 -73.99
CA GLY A 821 44.12 -25.27 -75.14
C GLY A 821 45.01 -24.23 -75.82
N LEU A 822 45.79 -23.47 -75.07
CA LEU A 822 46.73 -22.48 -75.60
C LEU A 822 47.99 -23.14 -76.21
N LEU A 823 48.46 -24.25 -75.63
CA LEU A 823 49.57 -25.05 -76.19
C LEU A 823 49.17 -25.78 -77.49
N ALA A 824 47.91 -26.18 -77.63
CA ALA A 824 47.35 -26.74 -78.87
C ALA A 824 47.22 -25.67 -79.98
N LEU A 825 46.98 -24.39 -79.63
CA LEU A 825 46.92 -23.28 -80.58
C LEU A 825 48.32 -22.83 -81.06
N LEU A 826 49.33 -22.87 -80.19
CA LEU A 826 50.73 -22.55 -80.52
C LEU A 826 51.44 -23.63 -81.36
N ARG A 827 50.94 -24.88 -81.37
CA ARG A 827 51.48 -25.96 -82.22
C ARG A 827 50.97 -25.91 -83.67
N ARG A 828 50.00 -25.05 -84.01
CA ARG A 828 49.41 -24.97 -85.36
C ARG A 828 50.06 -23.93 -86.28
N ARG A 829 51.18 -23.32 -85.90
CA ARG A 829 51.91 -22.33 -86.74
C ARG A 829 53.35 -22.74 -87.04
N LYS A 830 53.54 -23.94 -87.62
CA LYS A 830 54.71 -24.32 -88.45
C LYS A 830 54.30 -25.40 -89.45
N SER A 831 53.72 -24.99 -90.59
CA SER A 831 53.86 -25.66 -91.90
C SER A 831 53.09 -24.87 -92.96
N SER A 832 53.77 -24.63 -94.09
CA SER A 832 53.46 -23.82 -95.29
C SER A 832 53.52 -22.31 -95.13
#